data_AF-A0A9X3FFE1-F1
#
_entry.id   AF-A0A9X3FFE1-F1
#
_cell.length_a   1.000
_cell.length_b   1.000
_cell.length_c   1.000
_cell.angle_alpha   90.00
_cell.angle_beta   90.00
_cell.angle_gamma   90.00
#
_symmetry.space_group_name_H-M   'P 1'
#
loop_
_entity.id
_entity.type
_entity.pdbx_description
1 polymer ?
#
loop_
_entity_poly.entity_id
_entity_poly.type
_entity_poly.pdbx_seq_one_letter_code
_entity_poly.pdbx_strand_id
1 'polypeptide(L)'
;MKRLLLHTIFFFSLVLIFAGCSTEKNTGASRAFHNVTSKYNVYFNANESVKEGVLTINERIEDDFTRLLPIYKESDPSSVRMVKSDMEYAVIKCSKLVEIHSITKKPKRKRKRTRKYQEFASQEEFNKWIDDSYLLMGKAYYYQQNYYAAIDNFSYVVRKYPTEETASEAQVWLIKAYTEMERFIEANEVIQAIQGYDDFPKKLERELAVATANYYVKQQEYGDAVRMLDIAIKKTFWKKDKARLQYIIAQLFQEMGQNAEASNAFKAVIKMNPGYKMAFNARINSAGVFSGEGSTDEQKKELNKLLRDNKNTDFLDQIYYALGNVFFREGNRDVAKENYKKSVASSFKNPYQRALSSITLADLYYEDLNYRGAQSYYDSAMIIIDGTYPNYANVSDRYGSLTSLVDNLLIVEREDSLQKVALMPEKEREALIANLMKEEQERQRNMENVAMQGATGQGYYRSNRYRMGMGSSGGAGWYFYNPQTVTYGKVTFQQQWGKRQLEDDWRRSNKNTISAEEYDEIAEDLPPEEQRVEDPLKKEFYTQDLPLTDSLMNVSHEKIRDALYNAGKIFKSEFEDYPRSNERFEELIERYAENIYLLSAYFDLYDSYELLGDQPKSNYYRNLIISGYPESKFAQYLLNPNFFIEMEARLDSLNRLYQETYRNYKGGRYTNVLALTGEMKQMKPDSVVIPKIDFMEVVANGVLTDVHNFEALLKTYLEKYPKKEPSPLAQEILALIQDSTLADYEKLVAMGYINEEIQNEELLPENFLSDDEFGGKFTYDEDLLHYFVIAYPREDENKIDLNRLKFDIANYNIDHYTKIDYDIETENFDDNIAFVLVRSMTNKENALIYHGAIIRRAQVFKTLHDVDYMNFVISSTNYRAIREERSTADYLKFFVKNYSRFIRSNFSDDGPDISPEELMARAEAEDNALKEKGRFVSVTTGATGLFSSEIDTSQSFVIAVKDKGLSTRQILREFADFNRKEFRAWNLALQVKQTNEYQLIVVNGIPSLNESMSYFRKVVTTRSLFAPLGQATYRNFLITRENLETLIDENKVDDYITFFRNNYIQRRSTSGTGSTTTQTTVQPEATADQQPAVTAEVIVSDDNPYDVNIEGEHSVVFVIPLEGVNKDAFVRGIENFNTTNFANSSFVIEEQKLDAIRQLVIVKGLGDKETARQYFSNVVRKRDLFALLGDAQYRNFLITNTNFDIFLQEKNITEYMDFYKKVYLGK
;
A
#
# COMPACT_ATOMS: atom_id res chain seq x y z
N MET A 1 -80.50 43.23 -15.59
CA MET A 1 -79.96 42.69 -16.87
C MET A 1 -78.82 43.51 -17.47
N LYS A 2 -78.96 44.82 -17.75
CA LYS A 2 -77.89 45.64 -18.39
C LYS A 2 -76.55 45.65 -17.63
N ARG A 3 -76.55 45.68 -16.29
CA ARG A 3 -75.31 45.61 -15.49
C ARG A 3 -74.63 44.24 -15.57
N LEU A 4 -75.40 43.15 -15.52
CA LEU A 4 -74.86 41.79 -15.62
C LEU A 4 -74.24 41.56 -17.00
N LEU A 5 -74.89 42.04 -18.07
CA LEU A 5 -74.37 42.00 -19.44
C LEU A 5 -73.10 42.84 -19.62
N LEU A 6 -73.02 44.01 -18.99
CA LEU A 6 -71.81 44.84 -18.96
C LEU A 6 -70.65 44.16 -18.20
N HIS A 7 -70.94 43.47 -17.09
CA HIS A 7 -69.93 42.73 -16.34
C HIS A 7 -69.49 41.47 -17.09
N THR A 8 -70.39 40.75 -17.77
CA THR A 8 -70.01 39.60 -18.59
C THR A 8 -69.26 40.00 -19.85
N ILE A 9 -69.64 41.08 -20.52
CA ILE A 9 -68.86 41.65 -21.65
C ILE A 9 -67.50 42.14 -21.16
N PHE A 10 -67.43 42.83 -20.02
CA PHE A 10 -66.18 43.24 -19.42
C PHE A 10 -65.29 42.03 -19.10
N PHE A 11 -65.83 41.00 -18.46
CA PHE A 11 -65.11 39.77 -18.12
C PHE A 11 -64.66 39.00 -19.37
N PHE A 12 -65.51 38.90 -20.39
CA PHE A 12 -65.19 38.25 -21.67
C PHE A 12 -64.12 39.03 -22.45
N SER A 13 -64.19 40.37 -22.42
CA SER A 13 -63.15 41.23 -22.99
C SER A 13 -61.83 41.15 -22.22
N LEU A 14 -61.87 40.97 -20.89
CA LEU A 14 -60.70 40.70 -20.06
C LEU A 14 -60.05 39.37 -20.46
N VAL A 15 -60.85 38.30 -20.60
CA VAL A 15 -60.39 36.96 -21.02
C VAL A 15 -59.75 37.01 -22.41
N LEU A 16 -60.32 37.76 -23.37
CA LEU A 16 -59.73 37.94 -24.71
C LEU A 16 -58.42 38.75 -24.67
N ILE A 17 -58.27 39.71 -23.76
CA ILE A 17 -57.02 40.47 -23.57
C ILE A 17 -55.92 39.57 -22.97
N PHE A 18 -56.26 38.70 -22.01
CA PHE A 18 -55.31 37.76 -21.41
C PHE A 18 -54.93 36.60 -22.34
N ALA A 19 -55.86 36.09 -23.15
CA ALA A 19 -55.60 35.03 -24.14
C ALA A 19 -54.68 35.48 -25.30
N GLY A 20 -54.51 36.79 -25.51
CA GLY A 20 -53.63 37.37 -26.53
C GLY A 20 -52.22 37.77 -26.05
N CYS A 21 -51.93 37.61 -24.76
CA CYS A 21 -50.62 37.93 -24.16
C CYS A 21 -49.66 36.75 -24.37
N SER A 22 -48.77 36.89 -25.35
CA SER A 22 -47.74 35.90 -25.70
C SER A 22 -46.36 36.55 -25.61
N THR A 23 -45.35 35.74 -25.25
CA THR A 23 -43.92 36.11 -25.27
C THR A 23 -43.43 36.48 -26.67
N GLU A 24 -44.11 35.99 -27.72
CA GLU A 24 -43.90 36.39 -29.11
C GLU A 24 -44.43 37.79 -29.44
N LYS A 25 -44.97 38.53 -28.47
CA LYS A 25 -45.47 39.91 -28.65
C LYS A 25 -44.96 40.82 -27.54
N ASN A 26 -44.13 41.79 -27.90
CA ASN A 26 -43.63 42.79 -26.95
C ASN A 26 -44.54 44.03 -26.87
N THR A 27 -45.73 43.85 -26.29
CA THR A 27 -46.70 44.92 -25.98
C THR A 27 -46.69 45.29 -24.49
N GLY A 28 -47.23 46.46 -24.13
CA GLY A 28 -47.32 46.86 -22.72
C GLY A 28 -48.14 45.89 -21.87
N ALA A 29 -49.27 45.38 -22.40
CA ALA A 29 -50.10 44.39 -21.72
C ALA A 29 -49.40 43.03 -21.58
N SER A 30 -48.73 42.54 -22.65
CA SER A 30 -47.95 41.30 -22.59
C SER A 30 -46.85 41.38 -21.53
N ARG A 31 -46.04 42.46 -21.56
CA ARG A 31 -45.00 42.67 -20.53
C ARG A 31 -45.59 42.75 -19.13
N ALA A 32 -46.70 43.44 -18.92
CA ALA A 32 -47.33 43.53 -17.60
C ALA A 32 -47.80 42.15 -17.10
N PHE A 33 -48.46 41.37 -17.96
CA PHE A 33 -48.91 40.02 -17.63
C PHE A 33 -47.72 39.12 -17.26
N HIS A 34 -46.73 38.97 -18.14
CA HIS A 34 -45.58 38.11 -17.89
C HIS A 34 -44.77 38.56 -16.67
N ASN A 35 -44.62 39.87 -16.40
CA ASN A 35 -43.95 40.35 -15.19
C ASN A 35 -44.72 39.98 -13.90
N VAL A 36 -46.05 40.15 -13.87
CA VAL A 36 -46.87 39.82 -12.70
C VAL A 36 -46.87 38.32 -12.43
N THR A 37 -47.06 37.51 -13.47
CA THR A 37 -47.04 36.05 -13.35
C THR A 37 -45.66 35.53 -12.95
N SER A 38 -44.58 36.08 -13.53
CA SER A 38 -43.20 35.72 -13.17
C SER A 38 -42.94 36.02 -11.70
N LYS A 39 -43.28 37.22 -11.22
CA LYS A 39 -43.07 37.62 -9.83
C LYS A 39 -43.80 36.73 -8.84
N TYR A 40 -45.13 36.62 -8.97
CA TYR A 40 -45.97 36.07 -7.91
C TYR A 40 -46.20 34.56 -8.02
N ASN A 41 -46.23 34.00 -9.24
CA ASN A 41 -46.51 32.56 -9.40
C ASN A 41 -45.23 31.72 -9.41
N VAL A 42 -44.09 32.31 -9.77
CA VAL A 42 -42.87 31.56 -10.02
C VAL A 42 -41.72 32.02 -9.14
N TYR A 43 -41.22 33.24 -9.29
CA TYR A 43 -40.07 33.75 -8.54
C TYR A 43 -40.32 33.79 -7.03
N PHE A 44 -41.46 34.32 -6.58
CA PHE A 44 -41.78 34.39 -5.15
C PHE A 44 -41.76 33.00 -4.49
N ASN A 45 -42.40 32.00 -5.11
CA ASN A 45 -42.44 30.64 -4.58
C ASN A 45 -41.07 29.97 -4.58
N ALA A 46 -40.26 30.21 -5.62
CA ALA A 46 -38.87 29.72 -5.65
C ALA A 46 -38.04 30.35 -4.53
N ASN A 47 -38.17 31.65 -4.32
CA ASN A 47 -37.39 32.39 -3.33
C ASN A 47 -37.77 32.00 -1.89
N GLU A 48 -39.06 31.81 -1.61
CA GLU A 48 -39.51 31.32 -0.30
C GLU A 48 -38.97 29.90 -0.03
N SER A 49 -38.97 29.01 -1.04
CA SER A 49 -38.40 27.67 -0.89
C SER A 49 -36.90 27.72 -0.58
N VAL A 50 -36.11 28.55 -1.28
CA VAL A 50 -34.69 28.73 -0.95
C VAL A 50 -34.51 29.25 0.48
N LYS A 51 -35.34 30.21 0.92
CA LYS A 51 -35.27 30.73 2.31
C LYS A 51 -35.59 29.64 3.34
N GLU A 52 -36.60 28.82 3.11
CA GLU A 52 -36.95 27.70 4.00
C GLU A 52 -35.79 26.68 4.11
N GLY A 53 -35.15 26.36 3.00
CA GLY A 53 -33.95 25.51 3.00
C GLY A 53 -32.80 26.13 3.80
N VAL A 54 -32.51 27.42 3.58
CA VAL A 54 -31.46 28.15 4.31
C VAL A 54 -31.75 28.26 5.81
N LEU A 55 -33.02 28.45 6.19
CA LEU A 55 -33.44 28.42 7.60
C LEU A 55 -33.20 27.03 8.20
N THR A 56 -33.54 25.97 7.46
CA THR A 56 -33.31 24.59 7.89
C THR A 56 -31.83 24.31 8.17
N ILE A 57 -30.92 24.77 7.30
CA ILE A 57 -29.47 24.70 7.52
C ILE A 57 -29.10 25.42 8.83
N ASN A 58 -29.56 26.66 9.00
CA ASN A 58 -29.17 27.49 10.14
C ASN A 58 -29.65 26.96 11.50
N GLU A 59 -30.81 26.29 11.53
CA GLU A 59 -31.43 25.75 12.75
C GLU A 59 -30.93 24.35 13.10
N ARG A 60 -30.75 23.48 12.10
CA ARG A 60 -30.43 22.07 12.33
C ARG A 60 -28.93 21.78 12.36
N ILE A 61 -28.11 22.57 11.66
CA ILE A 61 -26.64 22.44 11.76
C ILE A 61 -26.18 23.19 13.01
N GLU A 62 -25.78 22.44 14.02
CA GLU A 62 -25.19 22.99 15.24
C GLU A 62 -23.73 23.39 15.01
N ASP A 63 -23.29 24.46 15.68
CA ASP A 63 -21.89 24.87 15.67
C ASP A 63 -21.07 23.89 16.53
N ASP A 64 -20.02 23.33 15.94
CA ASP A 64 -19.04 22.49 16.63
C ASP A 64 -17.84 23.33 17.05
N PHE A 65 -17.82 23.67 18.34
CA PHE A 65 -16.86 24.61 18.91
C PHE A 65 -15.46 24.00 19.16
N THR A 66 -15.28 22.71 18.89
CA THR A 66 -13.97 22.02 19.02
C THR A 66 -13.04 22.30 17.85
N ARG A 67 -13.58 22.79 16.73
CA ARG A 67 -12.86 23.17 15.50
C ARG A 67 -13.19 24.61 15.12
N LEU A 68 -12.39 25.19 14.22
CA LEU A 68 -12.69 26.49 13.62
C LEU A 68 -14.08 26.46 12.97
N LEU A 69 -14.99 27.34 13.42
CA LEU A 69 -16.34 27.37 12.88
C LEU A 69 -16.31 27.86 11.42
N PRO A 70 -16.98 27.17 10.49
CA PRO A 70 -17.05 27.64 9.12
C PRO A 70 -17.84 28.95 9.08
N ILE A 71 -17.40 29.91 8.27
CA ILE A 71 -18.11 31.19 8.12
C ILE A 71 -19.53 30.95 7.62
N TYR A 72 -19.68 30.05 6.65
CA TYR A 72 -20.96 29.59 6.11
C TYR A 72 -21.30 28.20 6.65
N LYS A 73 -22.49 28.03 7.24
CA LYS A 73 -22.91 26.71 7.75
C LYS A 73 -23.19 25.72 6.62
N GLU A 74 -23.57 26.24 5.46
CA GLU A 74 -23.82 25.44 4.27
C GLU A 74 -22.55 24.81 3.65
N SER A 75 -21.36 25.16 4.12
CA SER A 75 -20.12 24.46 3.75
C SER A 75 -20.03 23.06 4.38
N ASP A 76 -20.89 22.73 5.36
CA ASP A 76 -20.99 21.38 5.91
C ASP A 76 -21.58 20.41 4.86
N PRO A 77 -20.93 19.27 4.54
CA PRO A 77 -21.41 18.32 3.53
C PRO A 77 -22.81 17.74 3.81
N SER A 78 -23.22 17.68 5.08
CA SER A 78 -24.55 17.19 5.46
C SER A 78 -25.68 18.13 4.99
N SER A 79 -25.37 19.41 4.74
CA SER A 79 -26.34 20.44 4.35
C SER A 79 -27.08 20.10 3.06
N VAL A 80 -26.41 19.50 2.06
CA VAL A 80 -26.98 19.18 0.75
C VAL A 80 -28.22 18.30 0.88
N ARG A 81 -28.14 17.24 1.69
CA ARG A 81 -29.25 16.30 1.90
C ARG A 81 -30.44 16.99 2.58
N MET A 82 -30.20 18.02 3.38
CA MET A 82 -31.23 18.70 4.15
C MET A 82 -32.08 19.64 3.30
N VAL A 83 -31.50 20.24 2.25
CA VAL A 83 -32.16 21.26 1.42
C VAL A 83 -32.42 20.84 -0.02
N LYS A 84 -32.02 19.62 -0.40
CA LYS A 84 -32.12 19.13 -1.79
C LYS A 84 -33.49 19.40 -2.43
N SER A 85 -34.57 19.02 -1.73
CA SER A 85 -35.95 19.19 -2.23
C SER A 85 -36.31 20.67 -2.46
N ASP A 86 -35.93 21.55 -1.53
CA ASP A 86 -36.23 22.98 -1.61
C ASP A 86 -35.48 23.64 -2.77
N MET A 87 -34.19 23.30 -2.91
CA MET A 87 -33.35 23.85 -3.96
C MET A 87 -33.77 23.32 -5.35
N GLU A 88 -34.12 22.04 -5.49
CA GLU A 88 -34.64 21.48 -6.75
C GLU A 88 -35.95 22.16 -7.15
N TYR A 89 -36.86 22.39 -6.19
CA TYR A 89 -38.10 23.10 -6.44
C TYR A 89 -37.85 24.52 -6.96
N ALA A 90 -36.93 25.25 -6.33
CA ALA A 90 -36.55 26.59 -6.76
C ALA A 90 -35.96 26.59 -8.17
N VAL A 91 -35.05 25.66 -8.49
CA VAL A 91 -34.45 25.49 -9.82
C VAL A 91 -35.51 25.22 -10.88
N ILE A 92 -36.44 24.28 -10.63
CA ILE A 92 -37.51 23.94 -11.57
C ILE A 92 -38.40 25.17 -11.84
N LYS A 93 -38.77 25.91 -10.78
CA LYS A 93 -39.60 27.10 -10.91
C LYS A 93 -38.88 28.18 -11.73
N CYS A 94 -37.67 28.54 -11.36
CA CYS A 94 -36.92 29.56 -12.09
C CYS A 94 -36.64 29.16 -13.54
N SER A 95 -36.31 27.89 -13.82
CA SER A 95 -36.16 27.38 -15.19
C SER A 95 -37.44 27.57 -16.00
N LYS A 96 -38.60 27.26 -15.40
CA LYS A 96 -39.92 27.48 -16.01
C LYS A 96 -40.22 28.96 -16.26
N LEU A 97 -39.77 29.85 -15.37
CA LEU A 97 -39.90 31.30 -15.57
C LEU A 97 -39.15 31.73 -16.82
N VAL A 98 -37.89 31.33 -16.92
CA VAL A 98 -37.01 31.63 -18.05
C VAL A 98 -37.61 31.10 -19.34
N GLU A 99 -38.05 29.84 -19.36
CA GLU A 99 -38.62 29.20 -20.56
C GLU A 99 -39.92 29.85 -21.03
N ILE A 100 -40.87 30.10 -20.12
CA ILE A 100 -42.26 30.47 -20.49
C ILE A 100 -42.50 31.97 -20.49
N HIS A 101 -41.71 32.75 -19.73
CA HIS A 101 -41.95 34.18 -19.53
C HIS A 101 -40.84 35.09 -20.03
N SER A 102 -39.76 34.57 -20.61
CA SER A 102 -38.76 35.39 -21.33
C SER A 102 -39.40 36.09 -22.52
N ILE A 103 -39.12 37.38 -22.69
CA ILE A 103 -39.58 38.19 -23.81
C ILE A 103 -38.34 38.78 -24.50
N THR A 104 -37.84 38.11 -25.53
CA THR A 104 -36.68 38.57 -26.31
C THR A 104 -37.05 39.40 -27.54
N LYS A 105 -38.33 39.36 -27.96
CA LYS A 105 -38.79 40.10 -29.14
C LYS A 105 -38.68 41.60 -28.93
N LYS A 106 -38.06 42.31 -29.86
CA LYS A 106 -37.91 43.78 -29.79
C LYS A 106 -39.26 44.51 -29.84
N PRO A 107 -39.43 45.65 -29.13
CA PRO A 107 -40.66 46.41 -29.12
C PRO A 107 -40.90 47.10 -30.47
N LYS A 108 -42.17 47.31 -30.84
CA LYS A 108 -42.52 47.96 -32.11
C LYS A 108 -41.90 49.36 -32.20
N ARG A 109 -41.18 49.62 -33.31
CA ARG A 109 -40.43 50.87 -33.57
C ARG A 109 -41.38 52.09 -33.54
N LYS A 110 -41.05 53.09 -32.72
CA LYS A 110 -41.79 54.37 -32.66
C LYS A 110 -41.26 55.39 -33.67
N ARG A 111 -42.15 56.24 -34.20
CA ARG A 111 -41.83 57.32 -35.16
C ARG A 111 -40.97 58.42 -34.54
N LYS A 112 -41.21 58.80 -33.27
CA LYS A 112 -40.31 59.64 -32.46
C LYS A 112 -39.61 58.76 -31.42
N ARG A 113 -38.27 58.77 -31.38
CA ARG A 113 -37.45 57.94 -30.48
C ARG A 113 -36.72 58.85 -29.50
N THR A 114 -37.13 58.83 -28.24
CA THR A 114 -36.39 59.47 -27.14
C THR A 114 -35.20 58.60 -26.73
N ARG A 115 -34.19 59.19 -26.09
CA ARG A 115 -33.05 58.45 -25.52
C ARG A 115 -33.50 57.28 -24.63
N LYS A 116 -34.45 57.54 -23.71
CA LYS A 116 -35.09 56.50 -22.87
C LYS A 116 -35.73 55.36 -23.67
N TYR A 117 -36.34 55.66 -24.82
CA TYR A 117 -36.94 54.62 -25.66
C TYR A 117 -35.87 53.83 -26.43
N GLN A 118 -34.76 54.46 -26.81
CA GLN A 118 -33.63 53.78 -27.44
C GLN A 118 -32.94 52.83 -26.45
N GLU A 119 -32.68 53.29 -25.21
CA GLU A 119 -32.15 52.47 -24.11
C GLU A 119 -33.07 51.30 -23.77
N PHE A 120 -34.39 51.54 -23.68
CA PHE A 120 -35.36 50.47 -23.52
C PHE A 120 -35.35 49.50 -24.70
N ALA A 121 -35.36 49.99 -25.95
CA ALA A 121 -35.42 49.12 -27.13
C ALA A 121 -34.10 48.36 -27.40
N SER A 122 -32.96 48.81 -26.86
CA SER A 122 -31.69 48.08 -26.96
C SER A 122 -31.64 46.86 -26.05
N GLN A 123 -32.46 46.79 -24.99
CA GLN A 123 -32.55 45.62 -24.10
C GLN A 123 -32.82 44.34 -24.88
N GLU A 124 -32.16 43.25 -24.51
CA GLU A 124 -32.34 41.94 -25.12
C GLU A 124 -33.42 41.11 -24.43
N GLU A 125 -33.72 41.43 -23.17
CA GLU A 125 -34.78 40.85 -22.37
C GLU A 125 -35.70 41.96 -21.85
N PHE A 126 -37.00 41.72 -21.85
CA PHE A 126 -38.04 42.69 -21.51
C PHE A 126 -38.91 42.27 -20.30
N ASN A 127 -38.66 41.09 -19.74
CA ASN A 127 -39.17 40.66 -18.44
C ASN A 127 -38.13 40.92 -17.34
N LYS A 128 -38.55 41.62 -16.29
CA LYS A 128 -37.67 42.12 -15.22
C LYS A 128 -37.27 41.08 -14.19
N TRP A 129 -37.78 39.85 -14.29
CA TRP A 129 -37.54 38.79 -13.30
C TRP A 129 -36.63 37.69 -13.83
N ILE A 130 -36.07 37.86 -15.03
CA ILE A 130 -35.26 36.83 -15.68
C ILE A 130 -33.87 36.77 -15.04
N ASP A 131 -33.21 37.92 -14.89
CA ASP A 131 -31.94 38.06 -14.18
C ASP A 131 -32.06 37.63 -12.71
N ASP A 132 -33.11 38.05 -12.02
CA ASP A 132 -33.47 37.58 -10.68
C ASP A 132 -33.60 36.05 -10.61
N SER A 133 -34.20 35.43 -11.63
CA SER A 133 -34.40 33.97 -11.67
C SER A 133 -33.09 33.22 -11.90
N TYR A 134 -32.22 33.71 -12.78
CA TYR A 134 -30.87 33.14 -12.95
C TYR A 134 -30.04 33.28 -11.68
N LEU A 135 -30.08 34.45 -11.02
CA LEU A 135 -29.42 34.67 -9.74
C LEU A 135 -29.92 33.68 -8.68
N LEU A 136 -31.24 33.48 -8.60
CA LEU A 136 -31.85 32.56 -7.63
C LEU A 136 -31.54 31.09 -7.94
N MET A 137 -31.50 30.69 -9.22
CA MET A 137 -31.01 29.37 -9.64
C MET A 137 -29.56 29.15 -9.22
N GLY A 138 -28.70 30.15 -9.44
CA GLY A 138 -27.31 30.09 -9.01
C GLY A 138 -27.19 29.85 -7.50
N LYS A 139 -27.99 30.56 -6.69
CA LYS A 139 -28.04 30.35 -5.23
C LYS A 139 -28.51 28.94 -4.88
N ALA A 140 -29.56 28.45 -5.52
CA ALA A 140 -30.08 27.11 -5.28
C ALA A 140 -29.03 26.03 -5.61
N TYR A 141 -28.34 26.16 -6.76
CA TYR A 141 -27.24 25.27 -7.12
C TYR A 141 -26.06 25.38 -6.15
N TYR A 142 -25.73 26.58 -5.65
CA TYR A 142 -24.71 26.74 -4.62
C TYR A 142 -25.05 25.97 -3.34
N TYR A 143 -26.28 26.06 -2.85
CA TYR A 143 -26.73 25.31 -1.66
C TYR A 143 -26.85 23.80 -1.91
N GLN A 144 -26.97 23.37 -3.18
CA GLN A 144 -26.81 21.96 -3.58
C GLN A 144 -25.34 21.54 -3.71
N GLN A 145 -24.39 22.46 -3.48
CA GLN A 145 -22.97 22.29 -3.73
C GLN A 145 -22.64 21.94 -5.21
N ASN A 146 -23.56 22.24 -6.12
CA ASN A 146 -23.30 22.21 -7.56
C ASN A 146 -22.67 23.54 -7.99
N TYR A 147 -21.43 23.75 -7.58
CA TYR A 147 -20.74 25.03 -7.74
C TYR A 147 -20.52 25.41 -9.21
N TYR A 148 -20.29 24.44 -10.11
CA TYR A 148 -20.18 24.70 -11.54
C TYR A 148 -21.47 25.32 -12.11
N ALA A 149 -22.63 24.70 -11.85
CA ALA A 149 -23.90 25.25 -12.31
C ALA A 149 -24.20 26.61 -11.64
N ALA A 150 -23.82 26.79 -10.38
CA ALA A 150 -23.95 28.07 -9.70
C ALA A 150 -23.14 29.16 -10.41
N ILE A 151 -21.86 28.90 -10.69
CA ILE A 151 -20.94 29.80 -11.38
C ILE A 151 -21.45 30.16 -12.78
N ASP A 152 -21.97 29.19 -13.55
CA ASP A 152 -22.53 29.44 -14.88
C ASP A 152 -23.70 30.42 -14.83
N ASN A 153 -24.61 30.24 -13.87
CA ASN A 153 -25.77 31.11 -13.67
C ASN A 153 -25.33 32.51 -13.22
N PHE A 154 -24.43 32.62 -12.23
CA PHE A 154 -23.95 33.93 -11.78
C PHE A 154 -23.15 34.66 -12.87
N SER A 155 -22.27 33.96 -13.58
CA SER A 155 -21.50 34.52 -14.70
C SER A 155 -22.40 34.98 -15.83
N TYR A 156 -23.48 34.24 -16.10
CA TYR A 156 -24.50 34.67 -17.06
C TYR A 156 -25.15 36.00 -16.62
N VAL A 157 -25.51 36.14 -15.34
CA VAL A 157 -26.08 37.39 -14.82
C VAL A 157 -25.11 38.56 -14.97
N VAL A 158 -23.85 38.40 -14.54
CA VAL A 158 -22.81 39.44 -14.64
C VAL A 158 -22.57 39.86 -16.09
N ARG A 159 -22.49 38.91 -17.02
CA ARG A 159 -22.23 39.19 -18.44
C ARG A 159 -23.44 39.80 -19.15
N LYS A 160 -24.65 39.31 -18.85
CA LYS A 160 -25.87 39.67 -19.61
C LYS A 160 -26.58 40.90 -19.05
N TYR A 161 -26.46 41.14 -17.75
CA TYR A 161 -27.15 42.22 -17.05
C TYR A 161 -26.19 43.10 -16.22
N PRO A 162 -25.07 43.59 -16.80
CA PRO A 162 -24.01 44.27 -16.05
C PRO A 162 -24.44 45.58 -15.37
N THR A 163 -25.55 46.17 -15.78
CA THR A 163 -26.09 47.41 -15.20
C THR A 163 -27.20 47.18 -14.18
N GLU A 164 -27.67 45.95 -14.01
CA GLU A 164 -28.71 45.60 -13.05
C GLU A 164 -28.08 45.27 -11.69
N GLU A 165 -28.82 45.51 -10.61
CA GLU A 165 -28.33 45.28 -9.24
C GLU A 165 -28.00 43.80 -8.96
N THR A 166 -28.63 42.89 -9.72
CA THR A 166 -28.38 41.45 -9.69
C THR A 166 -26.96 41.07 -10.09
N ALA A 167 -26.27 41.89 -10.90
CA ALA A 167 -24.88 41.64 -11.28
C ALA A 167 -23.93 41.78 -10.08
N SER A 168 -24.06 42.82 -9.26
CA SER A 168 -23.22 43.00 -8.06
C SER A 168 -23.44 41.89 -7.05
N GLU A 169 -24.69 41.44 -6.88
CA GLU A 169 -24.98 40.30 -6.02
C GLU A 169 -24.40 38.99 -6.59
N ALA A 170 -24.54 38.76 -7.90
CA ALA A 170 -23.96 37.59 -8.56
C ALA A 170 -22.43 37.55 -8.42
N GLN A 171 -21.73 38.68 -8.45
CA GLN A 171 -20.28 38.75 -8.21
C GLN A 171 -19.91 38.29 -6.78
N VAL A 172 -20.66 38.73 -5.76
CA VAL A 172 -20.47 38.23 -4.37
C VAL A 172 -20.64 36.71 -4.30
N TRP A 173 -21.65 36.18 -4.98
CA TRP A 173 -21.87 34.74 -5.02
C TRP A 173 -20.83 33.96 -5.84
N LEU A 174 -20.25 34.58 -6.88
CA LEU A 174 -19.10 34.02 -7.58
C LEU A 174 -17.90 33.88 -6.64
N ILE A 175 -17.61 34.89 -5.81
CA ILE A 175 -16.55 34.80 -4.79
C ILE A 175 -16.81 33.60 -3.87
N LYS A 176 -18.04 33.46 -3.36
CA LYS A 176 -18.42 32.30 -2.52
C LYS A 176 -18.18 30.97 -3.25
N ALA A 177 -18.69 30.83 -4.47
CA ALA A 177 -18.61 29.58 -5.23
C ALA A 177 -17.17 29.21 -5.61
N TYR A 178 -16.38 30.16 -6.11
CA TYR A 178 -14.96 29.93 -6.40
C TYR A 178 -14.16 29.58 -5.14
N THR A 179 -14.46 30.23 -4.01
CA THR A 179 -13.79 29.95 -2.73
C THR A 179 -14.08 28.52 -2.22
N GLU A 180 -15.33 28.05 -2.31
CA GLU A 180 -15.65 26.66 -1.91
C GLU A 180 -15.03 25.61 -2.84
N MET A 181 -14.71 26.00 -4.08
CA MET A 181 -13.96 25.17 -5.04
C MET A 181 -12.44 25.33 -4.95
N GLU A 182 -11.94 26.12 -3.99
CA GLU A 182 -10.50 26.45 -3.85
C GLU A 182 -9.88 27.10 -5.11
N ARG A 183 -10.73 27.72 -5.94
CA ARG A 183 -10.35 28.48 -7.13
C ARG A 183 -10.02 29.92 -6.75
N PHE A 184 -8.93 30.08 -6.00
CA PHE A 184 -8.58 31.35 -5.35
C PHE A 184 -8.21 32.47 -6.33
N ILE A 185 -7.67 32.13 -7.51
CA ILE A 185 -7.30 33.11 -8.53
C ILE A 185 -8.56 33.81 -9.05
N GLU A 186 -9.56 33.03 -9.47
CA GLU A 186 -10.81 33.56 -10.00
C GLU A 186 -11.63 34.30 -8.93
N ALA A 187 -11.62 33.80 -7.69
CA ALA A 187 -12.22 34.51 -6.57
C ALA A 187 -11.57 35.90 -6.38
N ASN A 188 -10.24 35.98 -6.43
CA ASN A 188 -9.51 37.24 -6.29
C ASN A 188 -9.77 38.19 -7.47
N GLU A 189 -9.82 37.69 -8.70
CA GLU A 189 -10.17 38.52 -9.87
C GLU A 189 -11.53 39.20 -9.69
N VAL A 190 -12.52 38.48 -9.18
CA VAL A 190 -13.85 39.06 -8.88
C VAL A 190 -13.76 40.07 -7.73
N ILE A 191 -13.01 39.79 -6.67
CA ILE A 191 -12.78 40.74 -5.55
C ILE A 191 -12.15 42.04 -6.06
N GLN A 192 -11.09 41.96 -6.86
CA GLN A 192 -10.39 43.13 -7.43
C GLN A 192 -11.32 43.93 -8.36
N ALA A 193 -12.11 43.24 -9.19
CA ALA A 193 -13.08 43.88 -10.06
C ALA A 193 -14.15 44.68 -9.28
N ILE A 194 -14.61 44.16 -8.14
CA ILE A 194 -15.55 44.87 -7.26
C ILE A 194 -14.87 46.07 -6.58
N GLN A 195 -13.63 45.93 -6.12
CA GLN A 195 -12.89 47.01 -5.45
C GLN A 195 -12.66 48.22 -6.37
N GLY A 196 -12.53 48.00 -7.69
CA GLY A 196 -12.46 49.06 -8.69
C GLY A 196 -13.79 49.72 -9.06
N TYR A 197 -14.92 49.30 -8.45
CA TYR A 197 -16.26 49.77 -8.79
C TYR A 197 -16.78 50.79 -7.76
N ASP A 198 -16.76 52.08 -8.12
CA ASP A 198 -17.12 53.19 -7.20
C ASP A 198 -18.58 53.18 -6.70
N ASP A 199 -19.50 52.51 -7.41
CA ASP A 199 -20.95 52.50 -7.12
C ASP A 199 -21.47 51.12 -6.66
N PHE A 200 -20.65 50.36 -5.92
CA PHE A 200 -21.09 49.07 -5.37
C PHE A 200 -22.24 49.24 -4.37
N PRO A 201 -23.32 48.42 -4.43
CA PRO A 201 -24.49 48.60 -3.57
C PRO A 201 -24.16 48.47 -2.08
N LYS A 202 -24.41 49.53 -1.30
CA LYS A 202 -24.16 49.56 0.16
C LYS A 202 -24.82 48.43 0.94
N LYS A 203 -25.96 47.92 0.44
CA LYS A 203 -26.69 46.81 1.06
C LYS A 203 -25.94 45.48 0.98
N LEU A 204 -25.01 45.34 0.03
CA LEU A 204 -24.20 44.13 -0.23
C LEU A 204 -22.82 44.17 0.42
N GLU A 205 -22.40 45.30 1.02
CA GLU A 205 -21.09 45.44 1.66
C GLU A 205 -20.86 44.39 2.76
N ARG A 206 -21.94 44.01 3.46
CA ARG A 206 -21.89 42.98 4.50
C ARG A 206 -21.62 41.61 3.89
N GLU A 207 -22.37 41.21 2.86
CA GLU A 207 -22.15 39.92 2.19
C GLU A 207 -20.79 39.84 1.52
N LEU A 208 -20.33 40.94 0.88
CA LEU A 208 -18.99 41.02 0.29
C LEU A 208 -17.91 40.79 1.36
N ALA A 209 -17.99 41.51 2.49
CA ALA A 209 -17.00 41.36 3.56
C ALA A 209 -16.95 39.94 4.13
N VAL A 210 -18.10 39.28 4.29
CA VAL A 210 -18.16 37.88 4.77
C VAL A 210 -17.60 36.92 3.71
N ALA A 211 -17.90 37.12 2.43
CA ALA A 211 -17.39 36.28 1.34
C ALA A 211 -15.87 36.41 1.19
N THR A 212 -15.34 37.63 1.24
CA THR A 212 -13.89 37.89 1.22
C THR A 212 -13.20 37.37 2.47
N ALA A 213 -13.85 37.44 3.65
CA ALA A 213 -13.32 36.80 4.85
C ALA A 213 -13.20 35.27 4.66
N ASN A 214 -14.22 34.62 4.09
CA ASN A 214 -14.19 33.17 3.80
C ASN A 214 -13.07 32.80 2.83
N TYR A 215 -12.85 33.63 1.81
CA TYR A 215 -11.73 33.51 0.88
C TYR A 215 -10.38 33.49 1.61
N TYR A 216 -10.15 34.44 2.54
CA TYR A 216 -8.92 34.48 3.32
C TYR A 216 -8.80 33.33 4.33
N VAL A 217 -9.89 32.92 4.99
CA VAL A 217 -9.88 31.78 5.92
C VAL A 217 -9.47 30.49 5.21
N LYS A 218 -10.01 30.24 4.01
CA LYS A 218 -9.70 29.03 3.22
C LYS A 218 -8.26 28.99 2.71
N GLN A 219 -7.63 30.15 2.52
CA GLN A 219 -6.20 30.27 2.20
C GLN A 219 -5.29 30.30 3.44
N GLN A 220 -5.87 30.18 4.64
CA GLN A 220 -5.15 30.27 5.93
C GLN A 220 -4.52 31.65 6.19
N GLU A 221 -4.97 32.69 5.48
CA GLU A 221 -4.57 34.10 5.68
C GLU A 221 -5.43 34.75 6.77
N TYR A 222 -5.29 34.25 8.01
CA TYR A 222 -6.21 34.59 9.11
C TYR A 222 -6.23 36.07 9.51
N GLY A 223 -5.10 36.78 9.39
CA GLY A 223 -5.05 38.21 9.68
C GLY A 223 -5.99 39.04 8.80
N ASP A 224 -6.07 38.69 7.52
CA ASP A 224 -6.88 39.40 6.52
C ASP A 224 -8.35 39.03 6.65
N ALA A 225 -8.62 37.77 6.97
CA ALA A 225 -9.95 37.31 7.35
C ALA A 225 -10.50 38.11 8.54
N VAL A 226 -9.70 38.33 9.61
CA VAL A 226 -10.12 39.12 10.78
C VAL A 226 -10.48 40.55 10.37
N ARG A 227 -9.66 41.21 9.53
CA ARG A 227 -9.95 42.57 9.03
C ARG A 227 -11.30 42.65 8.31
N MET A 228 -11.60 41.66 7.48
CA MET A 228 -12.86 41.60 6.75
C MET A 228 -14.06 41.26 7.65
N LEU A 229 -13.87 40.36 8.63
CA LEU A 229 -14.91 40.04 9.62
C LEU A 229 -15.26 41.22 10.52
N ASP A 230 -14.29 42.07 10.89
CA ASP A 230 -14.54 43.31 11.64
C ASP A 230 -15.46 44.28 10.87
N ILE A 231 -15.25 44.39 9.55
CA ILE A 231 -16.14 45.16 8.67
C ILE A 231 -17.54 44.53 8.66
N ALA A 232 -17.62 43.20 8.51
CA ALA A 232 -18.88 42.47 8.50
C ALA A 232 -19.67 42.62 9.82
N ILE A 233 -19.02 42.60 10.98
CA ILE A 233 -19.66 42.78 12.29
C ILE A 233 -20.27 44.17 12.43
N LYS A 234 -19.57 45.22 11.98
CA LYS A 234 -20.07 46.61 11.99
C LYS A 234 -21.34 46.77 11.15
N LYS A 235 -21.44 46.02 10.05
CA LYS A 235 -22.58 46.06 9.11
C LYS A 235 -23.70 45.07 9.45
N THR A 236 -23.44 44.10 10.31
CA THR A 236 -24.45 43.12 10.74
C THR A 236 -25.43 43.76 11.73
N PHE A 237 -26.72 43.43 11.64
CA PHE A 237 -27.75 43.97 12.54
C PHE A 237 -28.01 43.04 13.74
N TRP A 238 -28.25 41.75 13.47
CA TRP A 238 -28.67 40.78 14.48
C TRP A 238 -27.55 40.41 15.44
N LYS A 239 -27.82 40.49 16.75
CA LYS A 239 -26.83 40.17 17.80
C LYS A 239 -26.32 38.73 17.73
N LYS A 240 -27.18 37.77 17.35
CA LYS A 240 -26.81 36.35 17.21
C LYS A 240 -25.71 36.17 16.15
N ASP A 241 -25.87 36.79 14.99
CA ASP A 241 -24.91 36.71 13.89
C ASP A 241 -23.60 37.42 14.25
N LYS A 242 -23.67 38.57 14.93
CA LYS A 242 -22.48 39.26 15.45
C LYS A 242 -21.68 38.37 16.40
N ALA A 243 -22.37 37.70 17.33
CA ALA A 243 -21.71 36.83 18.30
C ALA A 243 -21.02 35.65 17.62
N ARG A 244 -21.62 35.07 16.57
CA ARG A 244 -21.00 33.99 15.80
C ARG A 244 -19.76 34.47 15.03
N LEU A 245 -19.85 35.60 14.32
CA LEU A 245 -18.69 36.17 13.61
C LEU A 245 -17.56 36.56 14.60
N GLN A 246 -17.91 37.13 15.75
CA GLN A 246 -16.94 37.47 16.80
C GLN A 246 -16.28 36.21 17.39
N TYR A 247 -17.03 35.11 17.51
CA TYR A 247 -16.49 33.83 17.94
C TYR A 247 -15.48 33.29 16.93
N ILE A 248 -15.78 33.39 15.62
CA ILE A 248 -14.83 33.02 14.56
C ILE A 248 -13.57 33.88 14.65
N ILE A 249 -13.68 35.20 14.84
CA ILE A 249 -12.51 36.07 15.06
C ILE A 249 -11.66 35.58 16.24
N ALA A 250 -12.30 35.16 17.35
CA ALA A 250 -11.58 34.65 18.51
C ALA A 250 -10.81 33.35 18.21
N GLN A 251 -11.40 32.45 17.41
CA GLN A 251 -10.73 31.24 16.94
C GLN A 251 -9.59 31.56 15.97
N LEU A 252 -9.77 32.51 15.04
CA LEU A 252 -8.71 32.92 14.13
C LEU A 252 -7.50 33.52 14.88
N PHE A 253 -7.73 34.31 15.93
CA PHE A 253 -6.65 34.77 16.80
C PHE A 253 -5.94 33.61 17.51
N GLN A 254 -6.68 32.59 17.94
CA GLN A 254 -6.11 31.39 18.54
C GLN A 254 -5.24 30.61 17.54
N GLU A 255 -5.68 30.43 16.29
CA GLU A 255 -4.89 29.79 15.23
C GLU A 255 -3.60 30.56 14.92
N MET A 256 -3.61 31.89 15.03
CA MET A 256 -2.41 32.73 14.88
C MET A 256 -1.50 32.75 16.13
N GLY A 257 -1.84 32.03 17.21
CA GLY A 257 -1.12 32.08 18.49
C GLY A 257 -1.28 33.41 19.26
N GLN A 258 -2.17 34.29 18.81
CA GLN A 258 -2.45 35.61 19.41
C GLN A 258 -3.43 35.46 20.59
N ASN A 259 -2.88 34.88 21.65
CA ASN A 259 -3.60 34.37 22.80
C ASN A 259 -4.37 35.44 23.61
N ALA A 260 -3.79 36.64 23.76
CA ALA A 260 -4.42 37.74 24.48
C ALA A 260 -5.63 38.30 23.71
N GLU A 261 -5.47 38.47 22.40
CA GLU A 261 -6.48 38.92 21.46
C GLU A 261 -7.64 37.92 21.38
N ALA A 262 -7.32 36.63 21.28
CA ALA A 262 -8.32 35.55 21.31
C ALA A 262 -9.13 35.56 22.60
N SER A 263 -8.49 35.67 23.77
CA SER A 263 -9.17 35.77 25.07
C SER A 263 -10.10 36.99 25.13
N ASN A 264 -9.65 38.14 24.65
CA ASN A 264 -10.47 39.35 24.59
C ASN A 264 -11.67 39.22 23.63
N ALA A 265 -11.46 38.59 22.47
CA ALA A 265 -12.51 38.32 21.50
C ALA A 265 -13.55 37.34 22.06
N PHE A 266 -13.16 36.26 22.75
CA PHE A 266 -14.10 35.37 23.44
C PHE A 266 -14.87 36.09 24.57
N LYS A 267 -14.22 36.95 25.35
CA LYS A 267 -14.91 37.82 26.33
C LYS A 267 -15.92 38.75 25.67
N ALA A 268 -15.61 39.28 24.49
CA ALA A 268 -16.54 40.09 23.71
C ALA A 268 -17.76 39.26 23.27
N VAL A 269 -17.58 38.00 22.86
CA VAL A 269 -18.69 37.08 22.57
C VAL A 269 -19.59 36.92 23.78
N ILE A 270 -19.04 36.67 24.98
CA ILE A 270 -19.84 36.50 26.21
C ILE A 270 -20.69 37.75 26.49
N LYS A 271 -20.14 38.95 26.31
CA LYS A 271 -20.86 40.23 26.49
C LYS A 271 -22.01 40.42 25.50
N MET A 272 -21.98 39.74 24.35
CA MET A 272 -23.07 39.77 23.36
C MET A 272 -24.28 38.88 23.75
N ASN A 273 -24.20 38.15 24.87
CA ASN A 273 -25.23 37.23 25.38
C ASN A 273 -25.70 36.20 24.32
N PRO A 274 -24.79 35.36 23.78
CA PRO A 274 -25.15 34.34 22.81
C PRO A 274 -25.90 33.18 23.48
N GLY A 275 -26.36 32.22 22.67
CA GLY A 275 -26.95 30.98 23.19
C GLY A 275 -26.00 30.24 24.14
N TYR A 276 -26.57 29.43 25.04
CA TYR A 276 -25.85 28.81 26.15
C TYR A 276 -24.57 28.09 25.72
N LYS A 277 -24.65 27.23 24.68
CA LYS A 277 -23.50 26.47 24.16
C LYS A 277 -22.33 27.38 23.74
N MET A 278 -22.60 28.44 22.98
CA MET A 278 -21.56 29.39 22.55
C MET A 278 -21.02 30.20 23.73
N ALA A 279 -21.88 30.64 24.66
CA ALA A 279 -21.45 31.36 25.86
C ALA A 279 -20.57 30.47 26.76
N PHE A 280 -20.89 29.18 26.87
CA PHE A 280 -20.11 28.19 27.59
C PHE A 280 -18.73 28.00 26.94
N ASN A 281 -18.69 27.69 25.65
CA ASN A 281 -17.44 27.47 24.91
C ASN A 281 -16.56 28.73 24.88
N ALA A 282 -17.14 29.93 24.74
CA ALA A 282 -16.38 31.17 24.83
C ALA A 282 -15.72 31.36 26.20
N ARG A 283 -16.35 30.92 27.31
CA ARG A 283 -15.72 30.95 28.65
C ARG A 283 -14.57 29.96 28.75
N ILE A 284 -14.79 28.73 28.30
CA ILE A 284 -13.76 27.68 28.30
C ILE A 284 -12.55 28.10 27.47
N ASN A 285 -12.76 28.54 26.22
CA ASN A 285 -11.68 28.94 25.33
C ASN A 285 -11.00 30.24 25.80
N SER A 286 -11.75 31.20 26.35
CA SER A 286 -11.15 32.39 26.97
C SER A 286 -10.19 32.06 28.12
N ALA A 287 -10.47 31.00 28.89
CA ALA A 287 -9.61 30.54 29.98
C ALA A 287 -8.45 29.65 29.46
N GLY A 288 -8.70 28.85 28.43
CA GLY A 288 -7.68 28.00 27.80
C GLY A 288 -6.59 28.79 27.09
N VAL A 289 -6.97 29.82 26.33
CA VAL A 289 -6.09 30.55 25.41
C VAL A 289 -5.29 31.69 26.09
N PHE A 290 -5.38 31.85 27.40
CA PHE A 290 -4.72 32.96 28.10
C PHE A 290 -3.19 32.82 28.22
N SER A 291 -2.43 33.85 27.82
CA SER A 291 -0.96 33.86 27.68
C SER A 291 -0.13 34.25 28.92
N GLY A 292 -0.68 34.15 30.12
CA GLY A 292 0.12 34.31 31.36
C GLY A 292 0.22 35.73 31.93
N GLU A 293 -0.23 36.78 31.23
CA GLU A 293 -0.36 38.13 31.81
C GLU A 293 -1.73 38.34 32.47
N GLY A 294 -1.91 37.71 33.64
CA GLY A 294 -3.00 37.98 34.60
C GLY A 294 -3.31 36.80 35.52
N SER A 295 -4.27 37.00 36.44
CA SER A 295 -4.49 36.09 37.57
C SER A 295 -5.13 34.76 37.14
N THR A 296 -4.34 33.69 37.07
CA THR A 296 -4.82 32.30 36.90
C THR A 296 -5.86 31.89 37.94
N ASP A 297 -5.87 32.55 39.10
CA ASP A 297 -6.88 32.36 40.15
C ASP A 297 -8.28 32.81 39.72
N GLU A 298 -8.43 33.84 38.89
CA GLU A 298 -9.74 34.23 38.36
C GLU A 298 -10.29 33.16 37.43
N GLN A 299 -9.43 32.56 36.60
CA GLN A 299 -9.80 31.47 35.69
C GLN A 299 -10.18 30.21 36.45
N LYS A 300 -9.37 29.80 37.42
CA LYS A 300 -9.69 28.68 38.31
C LYS A 300 -11.01 28.93 39.03
N LYS A 301 -11.27 30.15 39.53
CA LYS A 301 -12.56 30.51 40.16
C LYS A 301 -13.72 30.40 39.17
N GLU A 302 -13.55 30.86 37.93
CA GLU A 302 -14.59 30.77 36.90
C GLU A 302 -14.86 29.31 36.48
N LEU A 303 -13.84 28.52 36.19
CA LEU A 303 -13.96 27.09 35.86
C LEU A 303 -14.58 26.30 37.03
N ASN A 304 -14.16 26.55 38.26
CA ASN A 304 -14.78 25.93 39.44
C ASN A 304 -16.25 26.35 39.64
N LYS A 305 -16.61 27.58 39.28
CA LYS A 305 -18.01 28.02 39.28
C LYS A 305 -18.81 27.26 38.22
N LEU A 306 -18.24 27.02 37.04
CA LEU A 306 -18.86 26.20 36.01
C LEU A 306 -19.04 24.74 36.46
N LEU A 307 -18.06 24.14 37.14
CA LEU A 307 -18.18 22.79 37.72
C LEU A 307 -19.33 22.65 38.71
N ARG A 308 -19.67 23.71 39.44
CA ARG A 308 -20.75 23.72 40.45
C ARG A 308 -22.14 23.99 39.86
N ASP A 309 -22.22 24.47 38.63
CA ASP A 309 -23.51 24.73 37.98
C ASP A 309 -24.06 23.44 37.36
N ASN A 310 -25.20 22.98 37.87
CA ASN A 310 -25.86 21.75 37.40
C ASN A 310 -26.15 21.76 35.89
N LYS A 311 -26.26 22.94 35.25
CA LYS A 311 -26.45 23.06 33.80
C LYS A 311 -25.24 22.59 32.98
N ASN A 312 -24.06 22.46 33.60
CA ASN A 312 -22.82 22.02 32.95
C ASN A 312 -22.52 20.52 33.13
N THR A 313 -23.49 19.73 33.59
CA THR A 313 -23.29 18.29 33.82
C THR A 313 -22.81 17.55 32.58
N ASP A 314 -23.28 17.96 31.39
CA ASP A 314 -22.85 17.41 30.10
C ASP A 314 -21.51 17.97 29.58
N PHE A 315 -20.90 18.94 30.27
CA PHE A 315 -19.64 19.59 29.87
C PHE A 315 -18.53 19.51 30.94
N LEU A 316 -18.69 18.66 31.95
CA LEU A 316 -17.72 18.50 33.04
C LEU A 316 -16.34 18.09 32.51
N ASP A 317 -16.33 17.27 31.47
CA ASP A 317 -15.14 16.82 30.76
C ASP A 317 -14.29 17.98 30.23
N GLN A 318 -14.91 18.92 29.54
CA GLN A 318 -14.25 20.10 28.97
C GLN A 318 -13.75 21.04 30.08
N ILE A 319 -14.50 21.16 31.17
CA ILE A 319 -14.09 22.00 32.31
C ILE A 319 -12.88 21.38 33.03
N TYR A 320 -12.89 20.06 33.25
CA TYR A 320 -11.74 19.37 33.85
C TYR A 320 -10.51 19.42 32.94
N TYR A 321 -10.69 19.28 31.63
CA TYR A 321 -9.58 19.44 30.67
C TYR A 321 -8.98 20.85 30.73
N ALA A 322 -9.82 21.89 30.73
CA ALA A 322 -9.39 23.27 30.87
C ALA A 322 -8.65 23.53 32.20
N LEU A 323 -9.14 22.97 33.31
CA LEU A 323 -8.44 23.03 34.60
C LEU A 323 -7.08 22.31 34.53
N GLY A 324 -7.02 21.14 33.89
CA GLY A 324 -5.77 20.43 33.64
C GLY A 324 -4.75 21.33 32.92
N ASN A 325 -5.17 21.99 31.84
CA ASN A 325 -4.30 22.92 31.09
C ASN A 325 -3.84 24.12 31.91
N VAL A 326 -4.67 24.63 32.83
CA VAL A 326 -4.27 25.70 33.76
C VAL A 326 -3.21 25.19 34.73
N PHE A 327 -3.44 24.04 35.38
CA PHE A 327 -2.47 23.47 36.33
C PHE A 327 -1.16 23.04 35.67
N PHE A 328 -1.22 22.51 34.45
CA PHE A 328 -0.05 22.14 33.66
C PHE A 328 0.85 23.35 33.40
N ARG A 329 0.25 24.49 33.01
CA ARG A 329 0.95 25.76 32.81
C ARG A 329 1.53 26.36 34.10
N GLU A 330 0.88 26.12 35.25
CA GLU A 330 1.42 26.49 36.57
C GLU A 330 2.59 25.60 37.03
N GLY A 331 3.00 24.61 36.21
CA GLY A 331 4.03 23.63 36.54
C GLY A 331 3.55 22.52 37.49
N ASN A 332 2.26 22.51 37.84
CA ASN A 332 1.68 21.50 38.72
C ASN A 332 1.20 20.28 37.92
N ARG A 333 2.16 19.52 37.37
CA ARG A 333 1.93 18.38 36.48
C ARG A 333 1.04 17.30 37.10
N ASP A 334 1.19 17.00 38.38
CA ASP A 334 0.39 15.94 39.02
C ASP A 334 -1.08 16.33 39.15
N VAL A 335 -1.36 17.56 39.58
CA VAL A 335 -2.74 18.06 39.63
C VAL A 335 -3.33 18.18 38.22
N ALA A 336 -2.51 18.50 37.21
CA ALA A 336 -2.93 18.47 35.81
C ALA A 336 -3.36 17.06 35.37
N LYS A 337 -2.49 16.05 35.56
CA LYS A 337 -2.78 14.63 35.29
C LYS A 337 -4.09 14.18 35.96
N GLU A 338 -4.31 14.55 37.24
CA GLU A 338 -5.54 14.22 37.94
C GLU A 338 -6.79 14.88 37.33
N ASN A 339 -6.69 16.12 36.86
CA ASN A 339 -7.80 16.78 36.16
C ASN A 339 -8.03 16.18 34.77
N TYR A 340 -7.00 15.81 34.02
CA TYR A 340 -7.17 15.10 32.76
C TYR A 340 -7.80 13.72 32.94
N LYS A 341 -7.44 12.96 34.00
CA LYS A 341 -8.11 11.70 34.34
C LYS A 341 -9.59 11.91 34.62
N LYS A 342 -9.94 12.96 35.38
CA LYS A 342 -11.35 13.34 35.63
C LYS A 342 -12.06 13.72 34.34
N SER A 343 -11.36 14.37 33.40
CA SER A 343 -11.89 14.67 32.07
C SER A 343 -12.23 13.39 31.32
N VAL A 344 -11.28 12.46 31.16
CA VAL A 344 -11.51 11.15 30.52
C VAL A 344 -12.68 10.40 31.17
N ALA A 345 -12.73 10.36 32.51
CA ALA A 345 -13.79 9.68 33.25
C ALA A 345 -15.18 10.31 33.08
N SER A 346 -15.26 11.62 32.82
CA SER A 346 -16.52 12.34 32.61
C SER A 346 -16.94 12.48 31.13
N SER A 347 -16.07 12.15 30.17
CA SER A 347 -16.32 12.21 28.72
C SER A 347 -17.16 11.05 28.15
N PHE A 348 -18.13 10.49 28.89
CA PHE A 348 -18.88 9.31 28.45
C PHE A 348 -19.83 9.58 27.25
N LYS A 349 -20.24 10.84 27.03
CA LYS A 349 -21.05 11.28 25.86
C LYS A 349 -20.23 11.98 24.78
N ASN A 350 -18.97 12.28 25.05
CA ASN A 350 -18.13 13.13 24.22
C ASN A 350 -16.84 12.37 23.82
N PRO A 351 -16.92 11.51 22.78
CA PRO A 351 -15.79 10.68 22.38
C PRO A 351 -14.57 11.53 22.02
N TYR A 352 -14.74 12.67 21.33
CA TYR A 352 -13.63 13.54 20.95
C TYR A 352 -12.88 14.11 22.16
N GLN A 353 -13.59 14.60 23.18
CA GLN A 353 -12.92 15.06 24.40
C GLN A 353 -12.26 13.91 25.15
N ARG A 354 -12.85 12.71 25.14
CA ARG A 354 -12.23 11.52 25.73
C ARG A 354 -10.91 11.21 25.05
N ALA A 355 -10.89 11.18 23.71
CA ALA A 355 -9.69 10.97 22.93
C ALA A 355 -8.63 12.04 23.20
N LEU A 356 -9.00 13.32 23.15
CA LEU A 356 -8.09 14.43 23.42
C LEU A 356 -7.45 14.34 24.82
N SER A 357 -8.27 14.12 25.85
CA SER A 357 -7.78 13.99 27.23
C SER A 357 -6.93 12.74 27.42
N SER A 358 -7.26 11.63 26.73
CA SER A 358 -6.46 10.40 26.74
C SER A 358 -5.11 10.60 26.06
N ILE A 359 -5.05 11.20 24.87
CA ILE A 359 -3.79 11.52 24.17
C ILE A 359 -2.93 12.42 25.04
N THR A 360 -3.50 13.49 25.61
CA THR A 360 -2.77 14.40 26.51
C THR A 360 -2.18 13.66 27.70
N LEU A 361 -2.92 12.72 28.30
CA LEU A 361 -2.40 11.89 29.39
C LEU A 361 -1.32 10.94 28.91
N ALA A 362 -1.50 10.33 27.74
CA ALA A 362 -0.56 9.40 27.15
C ALA A 362 0.79 10.09 26.86
N ASP A 363 0.75 11.29 26.28
CA ASP A 363 1.92 12.14 26.05
C ASP A 363 2.66 12.44 27.37
N LEU A 364 1.93 12.84 28.41
CA LEU A 364 2.52 13.11 29.73
C LEU A 364 3.14 11.87 30.36
N TYR A 365 2.49 10.71 30.25
CA TYR A 365 3.05 9.45 30.73
C TYR A 365 4.27 9.01 29.92
N TYR A 366 4.27 9.26 28.62
CA TYR A 366 5.40 9.00 27.73
C TYR A 366 6.60 9.86 28.13
N GLU A 367 6.40 11.17 28.35
CA GLU A 367 7.44 12.07 28.84
C GLU A 367 7.97 11.68 30.22
N ASP A 368 7.10 11.20 31.11
CA ASP A 368 7.48 10.68 32.43
C ASP A 368 8.15 9.27 32.34
N LEU A 369 8.40 8.77 31.13
CA LEU A 369 8.96 7.45 30.80
C LEU A 369 8.16 6.27 31.39
N ASN A 370 6.88 6.50 31.65
CA ASN A 370 5.90 5.51 32.08
C ASN A 370 5.17 4.95 30.85
N TYR A 371 5.89 4.13 30.11
CA TYR A 371 5.42 3.58 28.83
C TYR A 371 4.14 2.75 28.95
N ARG A 372 3.95 2.02 30.07
CA ARG A 372 2.71 1.28 30.34
C ARG A 372 1.51 2.21 30.49
N GLY A 373 1.66 3.28 31.28
CA GLY A 373 0.63 4.31 31.42
C GLY A 373 0.33 4.99 30.09
N ALA A 374 1.37 5.32 29.31
CA ALA A 374 1.22 5.92 28.00
C ALA A 374 0.44 5.02 27.03
N GLN A 375 0.84 3.75 26.92
CA GLN A 375 0.20 2.76 26.07
C GLN A 375 -1.30 2.61 26.39
N SER A 376 -1.66 2.51 27.68
CA SER A 376 -3.06 2.34 28.09
C SER A 376 -3.96 3.52 27.70
N TYR A 377 -3.43 4.75 27.75
CA TYR A 377 -4.18 5.93 27.37
C TYR A 377 -4.19 6.16 25.85
N TYR A 378 -3.12 5.82 25.13
CA TYR A 378 -3.15 5.80 23.66
C TYR A 378 -4.13 4.74 23.14
N ASP A 379 -4.15 3.53 23.67
CA ASP A 379 -5.15 2.49 23.33
C ASP A 379 -6.58 3.04 23.46
N SER A 380 -6.87 3.66 24.60
CA SER A 380 -8.17 4.31 24.85
C SER A 380 -8.51 5.42 23.85
N ALA A 381 -7.52 6.11 23.28
CA ALA A 381 -7.71 7.12 22.26
C ALA A 381 -7.88 6.51 20.86
N MET A 382 -7.08 5.48 20.52
CA MET A 382 -7.09 4.78 19.22
C MET A 382 -8.41 4.08 18.93
N ILE A 383 -9.16 3.68 19.96
CA ILE A 383 -10.53 3.16 19.81
C ILE A 383 -11.50 4.24 19.27
N ILE A 384 -11.17 5.52 19.44
CA ILE A 384 -12.07 6.65 19.16
C ILE A 384 -11.67 7.43 17.91
N ILE A 385 -10.37 7.68 17.73
CA ILE A 385 -9.86 8.51 16.63
C ILE A 385 -9.74 7.68 15.34
N ASP A 386 -9.97 8.32 14.19
CA ASP A 386 -9.77 7.75 12.87
C ASP A 386 -8.72 8.55 12.08
N GLY A 387 -8.43 8.13 10.84
CA GLY A 387 -7.43 8.75 9.99
C GLY A 387 -7.68 10.23 9.64
N THR A 388 -8.85 10.79 9.99
CA THR A 388 -9.14 12.23 9.83
C THR A 388 -8.70 13.06 11.03
N TYR A 389 -8.31 12.43 12.14
CA TYR A 389 -7.82 13.10 13.34
C TYR A 389 -6.47 13.80 13.06
N PRO A 390 -6.28 15.07 13.50
CA PRO A 390 -5.01 15.75 13.33
C PRO A 390 -3.86 14.94 13.95
N ASN A 391 -2.76 14.77 13.22
CA ASN A 391 -1.60 14.02 13.70
C ASN A 391 -1.85 12.52 13.96
N TYR A 392 -2.89 11.92 13.35
CA TYR A 392 -3.24 10.50 13.55
C TYR A 392 -2.06 9.55 13.31
N ALA A 393 -1.29 9.73 12.22
CA ALA A 393 -0.16 8.87 11.89
C ALA A 393 0.85 8.79 13.05
N ASN A 394 1.31 9.94 13.56
CA ASN A 394 2.25 9.99 14.67
C ASN A 394 1.69 9.37 15.96
N VAL A 395 0.39 9.55 16.25
CA VAL A 395 -0.26 8.93 17.42
C VAL A 395 -0.34 7.41 17.25
N SER A 396 -0.66 6.94 16.04
CA SER A 396 -0.76 5.52 15.69
C SER A 396 0.60 4.83 15.75
N ASP A 397 1.63 5.42 15.15
CA ASP A 397 2.98 4.87 15.11
C ASP A 397 3.54 4.76 16.54
N ARG A 398 3.40 5.83 17.33
CA ARG A 398 3.81 5.83 18.74
C ARG A 398 3.05 4.81 19.56
N TYR A 399 1.76 4.63 19.32
CA TYR A 399 0.96 3.58 19.96
C TYR A 399 1.47 2.18 19.60
N GLY A 400 1.81 1.94 18.33
CA GLY A 400 2.41 0.69 17.87
C GLY A 400 3.72 0.38 18.60
N SER A 401 4.68 1.30 18.55
CA SER A 401 5.96 1.19 19.25
C SER A 401 5.82 0.94 20.74
N LEU A 402 4.92 1.69 21.40
CA LEU A 402 4.64 1.51 22.83
C LEU A 402 4.01 0.16 23.13
N THR A 403 3.16 -0.35 22.26
CA THR A 403 2.52 -1.66 22.43
C THR A 403 3.56 -2.77 22.33
N SER A 404 4.37 -2.77 21.27
CA SER A 404 5.47 -3.73 21.10
C SER A 404 6.45 -3.70 22.28
N LEU A 405 6.80 -2.52 22.78
CA LEU A 405 7.65 -2.38 23.96
C LEU A 405 6.98 -2.95 25.21
N VAL A 406 5.75 -2.52 25.51
CA VAL A 406 5.02 -2.90 26.73
C VAL A 406 4.73 -4.40 26.74
N ASP A 407 4.44 -5.01 25.60
CA ASP A 407 4.23 -6.45 25.49
C ASP A 407 5.47 -7.24 25.91
N ASN A 408 6.65 -6.88 25.40
CA ASN A 408 7.91 -7.51 25.80
C ASN A 408 8.20 -7.29 27.30
N LEU A 409 7.97 -6.09 27.83
CA LEU A 409 8.14 -5.81 29.27
C LEU A 409 7.17 -6.64 30.12
N LEU A 410 5.93 -6.82 29.68
CA LEU A 410 4.93 -7.63 30.37
C LEU A 410 5.23 -9.12 30.29
N ILE A 411 5.82 -9.62 29.19
CA ILE A 411 6.31 -11.00 29.11
C ILE A 411 7.36 -11.24 30.18
N VAL A 412 8.36 -10.34 30.31
CA VAL A 412 9.39 -10.46 31.35
C VAL A 412 8.77 -10.43 32.75
N GLU A 413 7.92 -9.45 33.06
CA GLU A 413 7.27 -9.31 34.38
C GLU A 413 6.40 -10.54 34.72
N ARG A 414 5.63 -11.04 33.74
CA ARG A 414 4.75 -12.19 33.89
C ARG A 414 5.55 -13.46 34.13
N GLU A 415 6.51 -13.76 33.27
CA GLU A 415 7.30 -14.99 33.36
C GLU A 415 8.16 -14.98 34.63
N ASP A 416 8.78 -13.84 35.02
CA ASP A 416 9.48 -13.70 36.31
C ASP A 416 8.54 -14.02 37.50
N SER A 417 7.29 -13.54 37.44
CA SER A 417 6.29 -13.82 38.46
C SER A 417 5.90 -15.30 38.50
N LEU A 418 5.69 -15.93 37.34
CA LEU A 418 5.34 -17.35 37.23
C LEU A 418 6.48 -18.25 37.71
N GLN A 419 7.71 -17.97 37.31
CA GLN A 419 8.90 -18.70 37.77
C GLN A 419 9.08 -18.57 39.28
N LYS A 420 8.92 -17.35 39.82
CA LYS A 420 8.99 -17.12 41.27
C LYS A 420 7.98 -17.97 42.03
N VAL A 421 6.74 -18.07 41.55
CA VAL A 421 5.70 -18.90 42.16
C VAL A 421 5.98 -20.40 41.96
N ALA A 422 6.47 -20.81 40.79
CA ALA A 422 6.81 -22.20 40.51
C ALA A 422 7.94 -22.71 41.42
N LEU A 423 8.96 -21.88 41.68
CA LEU A 423 10.09 -22.17 42.56
C LEU A 423 9.75 -22.15 44.05
N MET A 424 8.57 -21.66 44.46
CA MET A 424 8.14 -21.72 45.85
C MET A 424 7.96 -23.18 46.33
N PRO A 425 8.24 -23.48 47.61
CA PRO A 425 7.84 -24.75 48.21
C PRO A 425 6.33 -24.97 48.01
N GLU A 426 5.94 -26.21 47.68
CA GLU A 426 4.56 -26.55 47.34
C GLU A 426 3.53 -26.03 48.36
N LYS A 427 3.82 -26.18 49.65
CA LYS A 427 2.96 -25.70 50.74
C LYS A 427 2.77 -24.18 50.74
N GLU A 428 3.81 -23.40 50.41
CA GLU A 428 3.74 -21.95 50.35
C GLU A 428 2.99 -21.48 49.10
N ARG A 429 3.25 -22.14 47.97
CA ARG A 429 2.53 -21.92 46.71
C ARG A 429 1.02 -22.17 46.87
N GLU A 430 0.63 -23.26 47.52
CA GLU A 430 -0.79 -23.57 47.78
C GLU A 430 -1.46 -22.54 48.69
N ALA A 431 -0.74 -22.05 49.72
CA ALA A 431 -1.24 -20.99 50.60
C ALA A 431 -1.44 -19.67 49.85
N LEU A 432 -0.52 -19.31 48.94
CA LEU A 432 -0.65 -18.13 48.08
C LEU A 432 -1.88 -18.23 47.17
N ILE A 433 -2.06 -19.35 46.47
CA ILE A 433 -3.22 -19.56 45.58
C ILE A 433 -4.53 -19.50 46.37
N ALA A 434 -4.59 -20.13 47.55
CA ALA A 434 -5.77 -20.06 48.41
C ALA A 434 -6.09 -18.63 48.87
N ASN A 435 -5.07 -17.81 49.14
CA ASN A 435 -5.26 -16.39 49.47
C ASN A 435 -5.76 -15.59 48.26
N LEU A 436 -5.20 -15.78 47.07
CA LEU A 436 -5.63 -15.10 45.84
C LEU A 436 -7.09 -15.45 45.50
N MET A 437 -7.48 -16.72 45.61
CA MET A 437 -8.87 -17.15 45.44
C MET A 437 -9.81 -16.49 46.45
N LYS A 438 -9.38 -16.36 47.71
CA LYS A 438 -10.15 -15.70 48.76
C LYS A 438 -10.30 -14.20 48.49
N GLU A 439 -9.23 -13.52 48.08
CA GLU A 439 -9.25 -12.11 47.70
C GLU A 439 -10.16 -11.87 46.50
N GLU A 440 -10.10 -12.72 45.47
CA GLU A 440 -10.99 -12.62 44.32
C GLU A 440 -12.45 -12.85 44.71
N GLN A 441 -12.74 -13.82 45.59
CA GLN A 441 -14.08 -14.05 46.13
C GLN A 441 -14.59 -12.86 46.96
N GLU A 442 -13.71 -12.19 47.70
CA GLU A 442 -14.04 -10.95 48.42
C GLU A 442 -14.23 -9.77 47.46
N ARG A 443 -13.42 -9.66 46.40
CA ARG A 443 -13.56 -8.65 45.36
C ARG A 443 -14.88 -8.80 44.62
N GLN A 444 -15.26 -10.01 44.24
CA GLN A 444 -16.56 -10.31 43.61
C GLN A 444 -17.72 -9.96 44.55
N ARG A 445 -17.65 -10.32 45.84
CA ARG A 445 -18.64 -9.93 46.85
C ARG A 445 -18.72 -8.41 47.05
N ASN A 446 -17.58 -7.71 47.07
CA ASN A 446 -17.54 -6.26 47.19
C ASN A 446 -18.10 -5.56 45.95
N MET A 447 -17.78 -6.05 44.75
CA MET A 447 -18.38 -5.56 43.50
C MET A 447 -19.89 -5.79 43.47
N GLU A 448 -20.36 -6.94 43.94
CA GLU A 448 -21.79 -7.25 44.07
C GLU A 448 -22.47 -6.34 45.11
N ASN A 449 -21.83 -6.08 46.26
CA ASN A 449 -22.29 -5.15 47.28
C ASN A 449 -22.34 -3.69 46.78
N VAL A 450 -21.33 -3.26 46.01
CA VAL A 450 -21.29 -1.92 45.38
C VAL A 450 -22.34 -1.82 44.28
N ALA A 451 -22.57 -2.86 43.49
CA ALA A 451 -23.66 -2.94 42.52
C ALA A 451 -25.04 -2.89 43.21
N MET A 452 -25.20 -3.54 44.38
CA MET A 452 -26.40 -3.45 45.22
C MET A 452 -26.58 -2.05 45.83
N GLN A 453 -25.52 -1.39 46.29
CA GLN A 453 -25.56 -0.01 46.78
C GLN A 453 -25.90 0.98 45.65
N GLY A 454 -25.35 0.79 44.45
CA GLY A 454 -25.71 1.52 43.22
C GLY A 454 -27.17 1.29 42.79
N ALA A 455 -27.71 0.09 43.01
CA ALA A 455 -29.13 -0.21 42.83
C ALA A 455 -30.04 0.47 43.85
N THR A 456 -29.50 0.91 45.00
CA THR A 456 -30.26 1.71 45.98
C THR A 456 -30.43 3.16 45.48
N GLY A 457 -29.48 3.68 44.69
CA GLY A 457 -29.61 4.92 43.92
C GLY A 457 -30.62 4.83 42.76
N GLN A 458 -30.86 3.63 42.20
CA GLN A 458 -31.98 3.40 41.27
C GLN A 458 -33.36 3.46 41.95
N GLY A 459 -33.45 3.32 43.28
CA GLY A 459 -34.68 3.54 44.06
C GLY A 459 -35.21 4.98 43.90
N TYR A 460 -34.32 5.95 43.74
CA TYR A 460 -34.65 7.36 43.49
C TYR A 460 -35.17 7.62 42.07
N TYR A 461 -34.75 6.81 41.09
CA TYR A 461 -35.27 6.86 39.72
C TYR A 461 -36.56 6.03 39.55
N ARG A 462 -36.75 4.96 40.34
CA ARG A 462 -38.01 4.19 40.42
C ARG A 462 -39.13 4.96 41.14
N SER A 463 -38.84 5.78 42.14
CA SER A 463 -39.86 6.62 42.80
C SER A 463 -40.38 7.74 41.89
N ASN A 464 -39.53 8.26 41.00
CA ASN A 464 -39.93 9.27 40.02
C ASN A 464 -40.81 8.70 38.88
N ARG A 465 -40.90 7.37 38.76
CA ARG A 465 -41.82 6.64 37.86
C ARG A 465 -43.30 6.84 38.22
N TYR A 466 -43.60 7.27 39.45
CA TYR A 466 -44.97 7.52 39.93
C TYR A 466 -45.37 9.01 39.94
N ARG A 467 -44.43 9.94 39.67
CA ARG A 467 -44.69 11.39 39.82
C ARG A 467 -44.93 12.14 38.49
N MET A 468 -44.58 11.55 37.35
CA MET A 468 -44.81 12.11 36.01
C MET A 468 -45.86 11.28 35.28
N GLY A 469 -47.10 11.39 35.73
CA GLY A 469 -48.23 10.53 35.34
C GLY A 469 -48.25 10.08 33.88
N MET A 470 -48.18 8.77 33.68
CA MET A 470 -48.53 8.14 32.42
C MET A 470 -49.22 6.81 32.73
N GLY A 471 -50.56 6.90 32.74
CA GLY A 471 -51.44 5.75 32.93
C GLY A 471 -51.61 4.96 31.63
N SER A 472 -51.83 3.66 31.82
CA SER A 472 -52.80 2.84 31.09
C SER A 472 -53.03 3.16 29.61
N SER A 473 -52.28 2.52 28.72
CA SER A 473 -52.84 2.03 27.46
C SER A 473 -51.97 0.91 26.87
N GLY A 474 -52.56 -0.27 26.70
CA GLY A 474 -52.20 -1.23 25.65
C GLY A 474 -51.07 -2.23 25.93
N GLY A 475 -51.44 -3.39 26.48
CA GLY A 475 -50.80 -4.68 26.19
C GLY A 475 -49.47 -4.97 26.89
N ALA A 476 -49.44 -6.05 27.69
CA ALA A 476 -48.22 -6.69 28.15
C ALA A 476 -47.47 -7.32 26.95
N GLY A 477 -46.77 -6.50 26.18
CA GLY A 477 -45.81 -6.94 25.17
C GLY A 477 -44.44 -7.19 25.78
N TRP A 478 -43.75 -8.21 25.26
CA TRP A 478 -42.34 -8.52 25.56
C TRP A 478 -41.46 -7.26 25.59
N TYR A 479 -40.48 -7.22 26.50
CA TYR A 479 -39.68 -6.04 26.86
C TYR A 479 -39.21 -5.17 25.67
N PHE A 480 -38.87 -5.81 24.55
CA PHE A 480 -38.35 -5.14 23.35
C PHE A 480 -39.40 -4.46 22.46
N TYR A 481 -40.69 -4.70 22.69
CA TYR A 481 -41.77 -4.09 21.91
C TYR A 481 -42.24 -2.74 22.45
N ASN A 482 -41.67 -2.29 23.57
CA ASN A 482 -41.90 -0.95 24.09
C ASN A 482 -40.64 -0.08 23.86
N PRO A 483 -40.67 0.85 22.86
CA PRO A 483 -39.53 1.66 22.49
C PRO A 483 -38.93 2.48 23.65
N GLN A 484 -39.75 2.87 24.62
CA GLN A 484 -39.28 3.63 25.77
C GLN A 484 -38.52 2.76 26.79
N THR A 485 -38.96 1.52 27.00
CA THR A 485 -38.24 0.55 27.85
C THR A 485 -36.94 0.08 27.19
N VAL A 486 -36.92 -0.10 25.87
CA VAL A 486 -35.70 -0.41 25.09
C VAL A 486 -34.70 0.74 25.17
N THR A 487 -35.16 1.99 25.03
CA THR A 487 -34.29 3.17 25.12
C THR A 487 -33.64 3.28 26.51
N TYR A 488 -34.42 3.06 27.58
CA TYR A 488 -33.90 3.04 28.94
C TYR A 488 -32.95 1.84 29.18
N GLY A 489 -33.33 0.66 28.70
CA GLY A 489 -32.52 -0.55 28.73
C GLY A 489 -31.17 -0.41 28.06
N LYS A 490 -31.14 0.26 26.91
CA LYS A 490 -29.94 0.56 26.15
C LYS A 490 -29.00 1.48 26.93
N VAL A 491 -29.54 2.51 27.60
CA VAL A 491 -28.74 3.40 28.45
C VAL A 491 -28.16 2.64 29.64
N THR A 492 -28.96 1.81 30.33
CA THR A 492 -28.46 1.00 31.46
C THR A 492 -27.43 -0.04 31.03
N PHE A 493 -27.62 -0.66 29.86
CA PHE A 493 -26.68 -1.60 29.28
C PHE A 493 -25.35 -0.92 28.94
N GLN A 494 -25.41 0.26 28.31
CA GLN A 494 -24.22 1.04 27.98
C GLN A 494 -23.49 1.60 29.20
N GLN A 495 -24.21 1.92 30.28
CA GLN A 495 -23.60 2.33 31.54
C GLN A 495 -22.88 1.17 32.23
N GLN A 496 -23.41 -0.05 32.13
CA GLN A 496 -22.84 -1.22 32.79
C GLN A 496 -21.75 -1.90 31.96
N TRP A 497 -21.86 -1.88 30.63
CA TRP A 497 -21.01 -2.66 29.72
C TRP A 497 -20.29 -1.81 28.66
N GLY A 498 -20.56 -0.51 28.56
CA GLY A 498 -20.03 0.34 27.49
C GLY A 498 -20.79 0.17 26.15
N LYS A 499 -20.30 0.81 25.08
CA LYS A 499 -20.78 0.56 23.72
C LYS A 499 -20.15 -0.75 23.22
N ARG A 500 -20.86 -1.86 23.39
CA ARG A 500 -20.46 -3.18 22.86
C ARG A 500 -20.96 -3.32 21.42
N GLN A 501 -20.12 -3.90 20.56
CA GLN A 501 -20.51 -4.31 19.21
C GLN A 501 -21.61 -5.38 19.31
N LEU A 502 -22.49 -5.45 18.32
CA LEU A 502 -23.54 -6.48 18.27
C LEU A 502 -22.94 -7.72 17.62
N GLU A 503 -22.57 -8.67 18.45
CA GLU A 503 -21.86 -9.89 18.09
C GLU A 503 -22.15 -10.95 19.16
N ASP A 504 -22.03 -12.23 18.81
CA ASP A 504 -22.25 -13.32 19.77
C ASP A 504 -21.15 -13.30 20.85
N ASP A 505 -21.49 -13.81 22.04
CA ASP A 505 -20.57 -13.81 23.20
C ASP A 505 -19.99 -12.44 23.60
N TRP A 506 -20.66 -11.34 23.25
CA TRP A 506 -20.24 -9.95 23.53
C TRP A 506 -19.88 -9.63 24.98
N ARG A 507 -20.25 -10.51 25.92
CA ARG A 507 -20.05 -10.36 27.38
C ARG A 507 -18.79 -11.06 27.91
N ARG A 508 -18.03 -11.76 27.06
CA ARG A 508 -16.78 -12.43 27.43
C ARG A 508 -15.59 -11.46 27.38
N SER A 509 -14.66 -11.62 28.32
CA SER A 509 -13.46 -10.78 28.47
C SER A 509 -12.33 -11.20 27.52
N ASN A 510 -12.33 -12.46 27.09
CA ASN A 510 -11.50 -13.00 26.04
C ASN A 510 -12.41 -13.66 24.99
N LYS A 511 -12.13 -13.45 23.70
CA LYS A 511 -13.00 -13.88 22.59
C LYS A 511 -12.36 -14.91 21.67
N ASN A 512 -11.21 -15.46 22.07
CA ASN A 512 -10.56 -16.56 21.35
C ASN A 512 -11.28 -17.90 21.60
N THR A 513 -12.58 -17.96 21.34
CA THR A 513 -13.27 -19.22 21.10
C THR A 513 -13.88 -19.13 19.72
N ILE A 514 -13.15 -19.72 18.78
CA ILE A 514 -13.57 -20.08 17.43
C ILE A 514 -14.94 -20.79 17.51
N SER A 515 -15.79 -20.57 16.51
CA SER A 515 -17.13 -21.15 16.46
C SER A 515 -17.06 -22.68 16.51
N ALA A 516 -18.04 -23.35 17.15
CA ALA A 516 -18.04 -24.81 17.28
C ALA A 516 -18.12 -25.55 15.93
N GLU A 517 -18.41 -24.83 14.85
CA GLU A 517 -18.46 -25.34 13.48
C GLU A 517 -17.09 -25.26 12.78
N GLU A 518 -16.19 -24.36 13.21
CA GLU A 518 -14.78 -24.30 12.77
C GLU A 518 -13.84 -25.19 13.59
N TYR A 519 -14.27 -25.67 14.77
CA TYR A 519 -13.48 -26.60 15.59
C TYR A 519 -13.38 -28.00 14.98
N ASP A 520 -14.33 -28.42 14.13
CA ASP A 520 -14.32 -29.75 13.53
C ASP A 520 -13.41 -29.84 12.28
N GLU A 521 -13.05 -28.72 11.63
CA GLU A 521 -12.16 -28.71 10.46
C GLU A 521 -10.68 -28.41 10.81
N ILE A 522 -10.40 -27.82 11.97
CA ILE A 522 -9.03 -27.45 12.41
C ILE A 522 -8.42 -28.49 13.38
N ALA A 523 -9.22 -29.46 13.86
CA ALA A 523 -8.83 -30.38 14.94
C ALA A 523 -7.96 -31.58 14.54
N GLU A 524 -7.66 -31.81 13.25
CA GLU A 524 -6.91 -33.02 12.85
C GLU A 524 -5.37 -32.88 12.94
N ASP A 525 -4.79 -31.67 12.98
CA ASP A 525 -3.32 -31.49 13.00
C ASP A 525 -2.74 -30.57 14.11
N LEU A 526 -3.56 -29.98 14.97
CA LEU A 526 -3.08 -29.27 16.16
C LEU A 526 -3.06 -30.21 17.38
N PRO A 527 -2.02 -30.17 18.24
CA PRO A 527 -2.08 -30.85 19.52
C PRO A 527 -3.32 -30.33 20.28
N PRO A 528 -4.08 -31.22 20.95
CA PRO A 528 -5.38 -30.86 21.52
C PRO A 528 -5.21 -29.66 22.47
N GLU A 529 -5.92 -28.56 22.17
CA GLU A 529 -6.01 -27.44 23.11
C GLU A 529 -6.59 -27.96 24.42
N GLU A 530 -5.77 -27.95 25.48
CA GLU A 530 -6.27 -28.13 26.83
C GLU A 530 -7.28 -27.01 27.12
N GLN A 531 -8.52 -27.38 27.44
CA GLN A 531 -9.54 -26.43 27.90
C GLN A 531 -8.99 -25.62 29.07
N ARG A 532 -8.65 -24.35 28.80
CA ARG A 532 -8.13 -23.44 29.82
C ARG A 532 -9.17 -23.18 30.88
N VAL A 533 -8.72 -23.16 32.13
CA VAL A 533 -9.60 -22.83 33.25
C VAL A 533 -9.69 -21.32 33.33
N GLU A 534 -10.86 -20.76 33.02
CA GLU A 534 -11.12 -19.31 33.05
C GLU A 534 -11.66 -18.81 34.40
N ASP A 535 -12.13 -19.70 35.27
CA ASP A 535 -12.76 -19.35 36.55
C ASP A 535 -11.68 -19.03 37.60
N PRO A 536 -11.51 -17.77 38.03
CA PRO A 536 -10.47 -17.38 38.98
C PRO A 536 -10.79 -17.81 40.42
N LEU A 537 -11.91 -18.51 40.66
CA LEU A 537 -12.19 -19.21 41.92
C LEU A 537 -11.75 -20.68 41.91
N LYS A 538 -11.16 -21.16 40.82
CA LYS A 538 -10.57 -22.50 40.72
C LYS A 538 -9.06 -22.43 40.89
N LYS A 539 -8.47 -23.45 41.51
CA LYS A 539 -7.02 -23.54 41.72
C LYS A 539 -6.29 -23.59 40.39
N GLU A 540 -6.84 -24.35 39.45
CA GLU A 540 -6.28 -24.64 38.14
C GLU A 540 -6.08 -23.36 37.31
N PHE A 541 -6.90 -22.32 37.51
CA PHE A 541 -6.75 -21.00 36.89
C PHE A 541 -5.36 -20.40 37.16
N TYR A 542 -4.87 -20.52 38.39
CA TYR A 542 -3.58 -19.95 38.82
C TYR A 542 -2.39 -20.88 38.58
N THR A 543 -2.63 -22.17 38.31
CA THR A 543 -1.55 -23.16 38.16
C THR A 543 -1.28 -23.60 36.72
N GLN A 544 -2.22 -23.40 35.80
CA GLN A 544 -2.11 -23.88 34.41
C GLN A 544 -0.91 -23.31 33.64
N ASP A 545 -0.47 -22.08 33.97
CA ASP A 545 0.65 -21.41 33.30
C ASP A 545 1.97 -21.52 34.11
N LEU A 546 2.00 -22.24 35.23
CA LEU A 546 3.21 -22.32 36.07
C LEU A 546 4.25 -23.29 35.47
N PRO A 547 5.52 -22.85 35.29
CA PRO A 547 6.57 -23.72 34.79
C PRO A 547 7.09 -24.67 35.90
N LEU A 548 6.33 -25.73 36.20
CA LEU A 548 6.62 -26.65 37.32
C LEU A 548 7.63 -27.76 36.97
N THR A 549 8.02 -27.89 35.70
CA THR A 549 9.00 -28.89 35.23
C THR A 549 10.20 -28.19 34.61
N ASP A 550 11.35 -28.84 34.60
CA ASP A 550 12.58 -28.28 34.00
C ASP A 550 12.39 -27.89 32.53
N SER A 551 11.60 -28.67 31.78
CA SER A 551 11.26 -28.35 30.39
C SER A 551 10.44 -27.06 30.26
N LEU A 552 9.37 -26.92 31.05
CA LEU A 552 8.54 -25.71 31.04
C LEU A 552 9.29 -24.48 31.59
N MET A 553 10.20 -24.71 32.54
CA MET A 553 11.09 -23.66 33.07
C MET A 553 12.03 -23.15 31.99
N ASN A 554 12.60 -24.03 31.17
CA ASN A 554 13.43 -23.64 30.04
C ASN A 554 12.64 -22.82 29.00
N VAL A 555 11.41 -23.23 28.66
CA VAL A 555 10.55 -22.45 27.75
C VAL A 555 10.24 -21.05 28.33
N SER A 556 10.00 -20.96 29.64
CA SER A 556 9.80 -19.68 30.32
C SER A 556 11.06 -18.81 30.26
N HIS A 557 12.25 -19.38 30.45
CA HIS A 557 13.54 -18.69 30.29
C HIS A 557 13.78 -18.21 28.85
N GLU A 558 13.42 -18.99 27.83
CA GLU A 558 13.51 -18.59 26.42
C GLU A 558 12.63 -17.37 26.13
N LYS A 559 11.39 -17.35 26.62
CA LYS A 559 10.51 -16.18 26.48
C LYS A 559 11.10 -14.92 27.11
N ILE A 560 11.67 -15.02 28.31
CA ILE A 560 12.33 -13.88 28.97
C ILE A 560 13.54 -13.43 28.17
N ARG A 561 14.37 -14.36 27.68
CA ARG A 561 15.55 -14.07 26.86
C ARG A 561 15.16 -13.29 25.60
N ASP A 562 14.17 -13.78 24.86
CA ASP A 562 13.70 -13.17 23.62
C ASP A 562 13.08 -11.79 23.89
N ALA A 563 12.26 -11.68 24.94
CA ALA A 563 11.62 -10.43 25.32
C ALA A 563 12.62 -9.35 25.80
N LEU A 564 13.65 -9.72 26.55
CA LEU A 564 14.71 -8.78 26.97
C LEU A 564 15.51 -8.27 25.77
N TYR A 565 15.87 -9.16 24.83
CA TYR A 565 16.57 -8.76 23.61
C TYR A 565 15.73 -7.81 22.76
N ASN A 566 14.46 -8.16 22.51
CA ASN A 566 13.54 -7.33 21.74
C ASN A 566 13.27 -5.98 22.40
N ALA A 567 13.04 -5.96 23.72
CA ALA A 567 12.87 -4.71 24.46
C ALA A 567 14.14 -3.82 24.36
N GLY A 568 15.33 -4.41 24.45
CA GLY A 568 16.60 -3.71 24.25
C GLY A 568 16.71 -3.08 22.86
N LYS A 569 16.32 -3.80 21.80
CA LYS A 569 16.29 -3.29 20.43
C LYS A 569 15.29 -2.15 20.27
N ILE A 570 14.05 -2.35 20.72
CA ILE A 570 12.98 -1.36 20.64
C ILE A 570 13.39 -0.06 21.37
N PHE A 571 13.95 -0.15 22.59
CA PHE A 571 14.45 1.02 23.30
C PHE A 571 15.50 1.79 22.51
N LYS A 572 16.40 1.09 21.81
CA LYS A 572 17.47 1.71 21.01
C LYS A 572 16.92 2.37 19.74
N SER A 573 16.11 1.65 18.95
CA SER A 573 15.71 2.08 17.60
C SER A 573 14.49 2.99 17.59
N GLU A 574 13.48 2.73 18.42
CA GLU A 574 12.19 3.42 18.35
C GLU A 574 12.05 4.55 19.38
N PHE A 575 12.82 4.49 20.47
CA PHE A 575 12.73 5.43 21.59
C PHE A 575 14.01 6.25 21.81
N GLU A 576 15.12 5.90 21.14
CA GLU A 576 16.46 6.47 21.37
C GLU A 576 16.86 6.46 22.88
N ASP A 577 16.28 5.54 23.67
CA ASP A 577 16.51 5.40 25.11
C ASP A 577 17.67 4.43 25.34
N TYR A 578 18.87 4.86 24.91
CA TYR A 578 20.10 4.07 25.00
C TYR A 578 20.40 3.56 26.42
N PRO A 579 20.19 4.33 27.51
CA PRO A 579 20.37 3.81 28.86
C PRO A 579 19.47 2.61 29.17
N ARG A 580 18.14 2.68 28.88
CA ARG A 580 17.24 1.54 29.12
C ARG A 580 17.52 0.37 28.18
N SER A 581 17.92 0.65 26.93
CA SER A 581 18.37 -0.38 26.01
C SER A 581 19.55 -1.17 26.58
N ASN A 582 20.57 -0.45 27.07
CA ASN A 582 21.76 -1.05 27.66
C ASN A 582 21.42 -1.86 28.91
N GLU A 583 20.53 -1.35 29.78
CA GLU A 583 20.03 -2.11 30.93
C GLU A 583 19.40 -3.45 30.51
N ARG A 584 18.56 -3.48 29.46
CA ARG A 584 17.93 -4.73 28.99
C ARG A 584 18.95 -5.72 28.42
N PHE A 585 19.92 -5.25 27.64
CA PHE A 585 20.96 -6.13 27.10
C PHE A 585 21.93 -6.62 28.18
N GLU A 586 22.32 -5.77 29.13
CA GLU A 586 23.14 -6.16 30.27
C GLU A 586 22.40 -7.20 31.15
N GLU A 587 21.10 -7.00 31.40
CA GLU A 587 20.24 -7.94 32.11
C GLU A 587 20.12 -9.29 31.38
N LEU A 588 19.96 -9.28 30.05
CA LEU A 588 19.97 -10.48 29.22
C LEU A 588 21.28 -11.27 29.37
N ILE A 589 22.42 -10.58 29.32
CA ILE A 589 23.75 -11.20 29.42
C ILE A 589 24.00 -11.73 30.82
N GLU A 590 23.58 -11.00 31.86
CA GLU A 590 23.75 -11.42 33.25
C GLU A 590 22.90 -12.66 33.58
N ARG A 591 21.64 -12.69 33.15
CA ARG A 591 20.72 -13.80 33.40
C ARG A 591 21.04 -15.03 32.53
N TYR A 592 21.50 -14.82 31.30
CA TYR A 592 21.73 -15.88 30.31
C TYR A 592 23.11 -15.74 29.65
N ALA A 593 24.15 -16.15 30.36
CA ALA A 593 25.55 -16.00 29.95
C ALA A 593 25.90 -16.69 28.61
N GLU A 594 25.20 -17.76 28.25
CA GLU A 594 25.28 -18.40 26.93
C GLU A 594 23.89 -18.33 26.29
N ASN A 595 23.72 -17.44 25.32
CA ASN A 595 22.45 -17.25 24.64
C ASN A 595 22.65 -16.93 23.15
N ILE A 596 21.62 -17.19 22.35
CA ILE A 596 21.67 -17.05 20.88
C ILE A 596 21.89 -15.61 20.42
N TYR A 597 21.55 -14.61 21.23
CA TYR A 597 21.71 -13.20 20.92
C TYR A 597 23.00 -12.58 21.47
N LEU A 598 23.86 -13.34 22.13
CA LEU A 598 24.98 -12.81 22.90
C LEU A 598 25.92 -11.93 22.06
N LEU A 599 26.29 -12.40 20.87
CA LEU A 599 27.15 -11.65 19.94
C LEU A 599 26.45 -10.36 19.45
N SER A 600 25.17 -10.43 19.11
CA SER A 600 24.37 -9.28 18.67
C SER A 600 24.20 -8.26 19.80
N ALA A 601 23.91 -8.71 21.02
CA ALA A 601 23.79 -7.87 22.20
C ALA A 601 25.11 -7.18 22.56
N TYR A 602 26.25 -7.88 22.47
CA TYR A 602 27.57 -7.24 22.64
C TYR A 602 27.82 -6.16 21.59
N PHE A 603 27.45 -6.40 20.34
CA PHE A 603 27.61 -5.41 19.28
C PHE A 603 26.69 -4.21 19.49
N ASP A 604 25.43 -4.43 19.83
CA ASP A 604 24.47 -3.37 20.13
C ASP A 604 24.89 -2.52 21.34
N LEU A 605 25.48 -3.14 22.37
CA LEU A 605 26.06 -2.45 23.54
C LEU A 605 27.32 -1.66 23.19
N TYR A 606 28.22 -2.22 22.38
CA TYR A 606 29.41 -1.51 21.88
C TYR A 606 29.01 -0.20 21.18
N ASP A 607 28.07 -0.30 20.24
CA ASP A 607 27.56 0.80 19.43
C ASP A 607 26.79 1.83 20.26
N SER A 608 25.91 1.36 21.16
CA SER A 608 25.16 2.22 22.07
C SER A 608 26.07 3.01 23.03
N TYR A 609 27.11 2.37 23.59
CA TYR A 609 28.08 3.07 24.44
C TYR A 609 29.00 4.01 23.67
N GLU A 610 29.25 3.75 22.38
CA GLU A 610 29.93 4.69 21.49
C GLU A 610 29.10 5.96 21.28
N LEU A 611 27.79 5.81 20.99
CA LEU A 611 26.85 6.94 20.86
C LEU A 611 26.71 7.76 22.15
N LEU A 612 26.72 7.11 23.31
CA LEU A 612 26.70 7.78 24.62
C LEU A 612 28.05 8.42 25.02
N GLY A 613 29.12 8.18 24.26
CA GLY A 613 30.48 8.66 24.57
C GLY A 613 31.18 7.92 25.71
N ASP A 614 30.66 6.79 26.18
CA ASP A 614 31.29 5.94 27.22
C ASP A 614 32.33 5.00 26.58
N GLN A 615 33.48 5.57 26.28
CA GLN A 615 34.61 4.87 25.66
C GLN A 615 35.09 3.64 26.46
N PRO A 616 35.19 3.67 27.81
CA PRO A 616 35.53 2.49 28.59
C PRO A 616 34.59 1.31 28.38
N LYS A 617 33.26 1.52 28.43
CA LYS A 617 32.30 0.44 28.22
C LYS A 617 32.23 -0.01 26.77
N SER A 618 32.29 0.93 25.81
CA SER A 618 32.35 0.57 24.38
C SER A 618 33.55 -0.33 24.09
N ASN A 619 34.75 0.03 24.56
CA ASN A 619 35.95 -0.78 24.38
C ASN A 619 35.88 -2.15 25.08
N TYR A 620 35.19 -2.24 26.22
CA TYR A 620 34.96 -3.52 26.90
C TYR A 620 34.20 -4.50 26.00
N TYR A 621 33.04 -4.10 25.45
CA TYR A 621 32.25 -4.95 24.56
C TYR A 621 32.94 -5.21 23.22
N ARG A 622 33.64 -4.22 22.65
CA ARG A 622 34.48 -4.39 21.46
C ARG A 622 35.49 -5.53 21.65
N ASN A 623 36.18 -5.56 22.79
CA ASN A 623 37.18 -6.59 23.09
C ASN A 623 36.55 -7.97 23.33
N LEU A 624 35.35 -8.05 23.93
CA LEU A 624 34.61 -9.31 24.06
C LEU A 624 34.28 -9.91 22.68
N ILE A 625 33.86 -9.08 21.71
CA ILE A 625 33.57 -9.53 20.35
C ILE A 625 34.84 -10.04 19.66
N ILE A 626 35.92 -9.25 19.69
CA ILE A 626 37.18 -9.59 19.01
C ILE A 626 37.83 -10.85 19.60
N SER A 627 37.80 -11.02 20.92
CA SER A 627 38.44 -12.16 21.58
C SER A 627 37.58 -13.42 21.62
N GLY A 628 36.26 -13.28 21.80
CA GLY A 628 35.32 -14.41 21.88
C GLY A 628 34.86 -14.92 20.51
N TYR A 629 34.79 -14.04 19.50
CA TYR A 629 34.23 -14.34 18.18
C TYR A 629 35.11 -13.86 17.01
N PRO A 630 36.41 -14.22 16.97
CA PRO A 630 37.38 -13.63 16.03
C PRO A 630 37.04 -13.84 14.54
N GLU A 631 36.37 -14.94 14.19
CA GLU A 631 35.95 -15.25 12.81
C GLU A 631 34.59 -14.61 12.45
N SER A 632 33.89 -14.00 13.41
CA SER A 632 32.60 -13.36 13.14
C SER A 632 32.78 -12.10 12.28
N LYS A 633 31.79 -11.82 11.43
CA LYS A 633 31.79 -10.59 10.62
C LYS A 633 31.83 -9.34 11.49
N PHE A 634 31.24 -9.36 12.68
CA PHE A 634 31.33 -8.29 13.67
C PHE A 634 32.78 -8.05 14.13
N ALA A 635 33.52 -9.10 14.52
CA ALA A 635 34.92 -8.96 14.91
C ALA A 635 35.82 -8.51 13.76
N GLN A 636 35.62 -9.06 12.57
CA GLN A 636 36.37 -8.69 11.37
C GLN A 636 36.13 -7.23 10.97
N TYR A 637 34.90 -6.73 11.09
CA TYR A 637 34.56 -5.32 10.90
C TYR A 637 35.21 -4.42 11.96
N LEU A 638 35.14 -4.80 13.25
CA LEU A 638 35.73 -4.02 14.34
C LEU A 638 37.27 -3.95 14.25
N LEU A 639 37.91 -4.93 13.60
CA LEU A 639 39.34 -4.96 13.33
C LEU A 639 39.72 -4.20 12.04
N ASN A 640 38.91 -4.35 10.99
CA ASN A 640 39.08 -3.70 9.69
C ASN A 640 37.73 -3.09 9.23
N PRO A 641 37.55 -1.77 9.32
CA PRO A 641 36.35 -1.11 8.80
C PRO A 641 36.08 -1.34 7.31
N ASN A 642 37.11 -1.69 6.52
CA ASN A 642 37.00 -2.03 5.09
C ASN A 642 36.74 -3.52 4.84
N PHE A 643 36.59 -4.35 5.87
CA PHE A 643 36.44 -5.80 5.75
C PHE A 643 35.37 -6.22 4.73
N PHE A 644 34.19 -5.59 4.78
CA PHE A 644 33.11 -5.90 3.85
C PHE A 644 33.45 -5.50 2.39
N ILE A 645 34.25 -4.44 2.19
CA ILE A 645 34.70 -3.99 0.85
C ILE A 645 35.67 -5.01 0.27
N GLU A 646 36.61 -5.47 1.08
CA GLU A 646 37.61 -6.47 0.69
C GLU A 646 36.97 -7.85 0.46
N MET A 647 35.99 -8.22 1.30
CA MET A 647 35.24 -9.47 1.16
C MET A 647 34.44 -9.50 -0.15
N GLU A 648 33.75 -8.42 -0.49
CA GLU A 648 32.97 -8.30 -1.74
C GLU A 648 33.88 -8.32 -2.98
N ALA A 649 34.98 -7.56 -2.96
CA ALA A 649 35.96 -7.55 -4.06
C ALA A 649 36.57 -8.95 -4.32
N ARG A 650 36.72 -9.75 -3.27
CA ARG A 650 37.17 -11.15 -3.35
C ARG A 650 36.08 -12.05 -3.96
N LEU A 651 34.82 -11.90 -3.55
CA LEU A 651 33.68 -12.65 -4.09
C LEU A 651 33.45 -12.35 -5.59
N ASP A 652 33.52 -11.10 -5.99
CA ASP A 652 33.43 -10.70 -7.41
C ASP A 652 34.56 -11.28 -8.26
N SER A 653 35.79 -11.25 -7.74
CA SER A 653 36.95 -11.82 -8.43
C SER A 653 36.80 -13.33 -8.58
N LEU A 654 36.30 -14.00 -7.55
CA LEU A 654 35.98 -15.42 -7.58
C LEU A 654 34.87 -15.75 -8.58
N ASN A 655 33.80 -14.95 -8.63
CA ASN A 655 32.68 -15.14 -9.56
C ASN A 655 33.13 -14.98 -11.03
N ARG A 656 33.94 -13.95 -11.33
CA ARG A 656 34.53 -13.77 -12.66
C ARG A 656 35.39 -14.97 -13.06
N LEU A 657 36.25 -15.42 -12.14
CA LEU A 657 37.15 -16.54 -12.37
C LEU A 657 36.38 -17.87 -12.55
N TYR A 658 35.30 -18.06 -11.80
CA TYR A 658 34.42 -19.22 -11.93
C TYR A 658 33.67 -19.23 -13.27
N GLN A 659 33.12 -18.09 -13.71
CA GLN A 659 32.49 -17.99 -15.03
C GLN A 659 33.48 -18.26 -16.17
N GLU A 660 34.70 -17.72 -16.07
CA GLU A 660 35.76 -17.98 -17.04
C GLU A 660 36.13 -19.47 -17.05
N THR A 661 36.27 -20.08 -15.88
CA THR A 661 36.55 -21.51 -15.72
C THR A 661 35.46 -22.35 -16.37
N TYR A 662 34.20 -22.02 -16.13
CA TYR A 662 33.05 -22.71 -16.70
C TYR A 662 32.96 -22.57 -18.23
N ARG A 663 33.27 -21.39 -18.78
CA ARG A 663 33.35 -21.21 -20.25
C ARG A 663 34.47 -22.05 -20.86
N ASN A 664 35.63 -22.13 -20.20
CA ASN A 664 36.74 -22.98 -20.64
C ASN A 664 36.36 -24.47 -20.53
N TYR A 665 35.66 -24.85 -19.46
CA TYR A 665 35.12 -26.19 -19.25
C TYR A 665 34.17 -26.61 -20.38
N LYS A 666 33.12 -25.81 -20.65
CA LYS A 666 32.16 -26.06 -21.74
C LYS A 666 32.81 -26.08 -23.11
N GLY A 667 33.83 -25.25 -23.31
CA GLY A 667 34.60 -25.17 -24.56
C GLY A 667 35.63 -26.29 -24.74
N GLY A 668 35.75 -27.25 -23.81
CA GLY A 668 36.72 -28.34 -23.85
C GLY A 668 38.18 -27.90 -23.64
N ARG A 669 38.42 -26.69 -23.13
CA ARG A 669 39.75 -26.11 -22.89
C ARG A 669 40.27 -26.50 -21.50
N TYR A 670 40.42 -27.81 -21.28
CA TYR A 670 40.67 -28.38 -19.94
C TYR A 670 41.99 -27.96 -19.29
N THR A 671 43.02 -27.63 -20.08
CA THR A 671 44.29 -27.09 -19.52
C THR A 671 44.10 -25.73 -18.84
N ASN A 672 43.20 -24.89 -19.36
CA ASN A 672 42.89 -23.59 -18.76
C ASN A 672 42.02 -23.78 -17.52
N VAL A 673 41.10 -24.76 -17.54
CA VAL A 673 40.27 -25.11 -16.37
C VAL A 673 41.15 -25.41 -15.16
N LEU A 674 42.18 -26.25 -15.31
CA LEU A 674 43.08 -26.61 -14.20
C LEU A 674 43.85 -25.41 -13.62
N ALA A 675 44.27 -24.47 -14.46
CA ALA A 675 44.95 -23.26 -14.00
C ALA A 675 44.00 -22.34 -13.21
N LEU A 676 42.80 -22.12 -13.73
CA LEU A 676 41.80 -21.25 -13.14
C LEU A 676 41.19 -21.84 -11.85
N THR A 677 40.98 -23.16 -11.77
CA THR A 677 40.54 -23.83 -10.53
C THR A 677 41.58 -23.73 -9.42
N GLY A 678 42.87 -23.82 -9.76
CA GLY A 678 43.97 -23.62 -8.81
C GLY A 678 44.01 -22.20 -8.24
N GLU A 679 43.77 -21.19 -9.07
CA GLU A 679 43.69 -19.78 -8.65
C GLU A 679 42.45 -19.51 -7.78
N MET A 680 41.28 -20.04 -8.16
CA MET A 680 40.05 -19.91 -7.37
C MET A 680 40.21 -20.46 -5.95
N LYS A 681 40.88 -21.61 -5.78
CA LYS A 681 41.10 -22.22 -4.45
C LYS A 681 41.97 -21.37 -3.53
N GLN A 682 42.90 -20.59 -4.07
CA GLN A 682 43.74 -19.68 -3.28
C GLN A 682 42.95 -18.49 -2.73
N MET A 683 41.85 -18.12 -3.38
CA MET A 683 40.95 -17.04 -2.95
C MET A 683 40.00 -17.44 -1.81
N LYS A 684 40.11 -18.67 -1.28
CA LYS A 684 39.27 -19.23 -0.20
C LYS A 684 37.76 -19.07 -0.48
N PRO A 685 37.25 -19.74 -1.52
CA PRO A 685 35.85 -19.68 -1.92
C PRO A 685 34.92 -20.29 -0.86
N ASP A 686 33.65 -19.89 -0.89
CA ASP A 686 32.64 -20.43 0.01
C ASP A 686 32.41 -21.94 -0.18
N SER A 687 31.97 -22.60 0.88
CA SER A 687 31.78 -24.06 0.92
C SER A 687 30.79 -24.60 -0.13
N VAL A 688 29.93 -23.72 -0.67
CA VAL A 688 28.93 -24.03 -1.70
C VAL A 688 29.57 -24.18 -3.09
N VAL A 689 30.59 -23.38 -3.41
CA VAL A 689 31.21 -23.32 -4.76
C VAL A 689 32.33 -24.35 -4.91
N ILE A 690 33.00 -24.72 -3.81
CA ILE A 690 34.12 -25.68 -3.80
C ILE A 690 33.82 -27.01 -4.52
N PRO A 691 32.69 -27.70 -4.29
CA PRO A 691 32.40 -28.97 -4.97
C PRO A 691 32.36 -28.83 -6.50
N LYS A 692 31.86 -27.69 -7.03
CA LYS A 692 31.79 -27.45 -8.48
C LYS A 692 33.16 -27.19 -9.08
N ILE A 693 34.00 -26.41 -8.38
CA ILE A 693 35.41 -26.19 -8.73
C ILE A 693 36.16 -27.53 -8.79
N ASP A 694 36.00 -28.36 -7.74
CA ASP A 694 36.63 -29.68 -7.66
C ASP A 694 36.13 -30.63 -8.75
N PHE A 695 34.84 -30.56 -9.11
CA PHE A 695 34.28 -31.38 -10.18
C PHE A 695 34.84 -31.01 -11.56
N MET A 696 34.88 -29.71 -11.90
CA MET A 696 35.47 -29.23 -13.15
C MET A 696 36.95 -29.61 -13.27
N GLU A 697 37.68 -29.58 -12.15
CA GLU A 697 39.07 -30.02 -12.07
C GLU A 697 39.21 -31.54 -12.28
N VAL A 698 38.34 -32.35 -11.67
CA VAL A 698 38.31 -33.81 -11.81
C VAL A 698 38.08 -34.22 -13.26
N VAL A 699 37.11 -33.60 -13.93
CA VAL A 699 36.82 -33.84 -15.34
C VAL A 699 37.97 -33.37 -16.24
N ALA A 700 38.52 -32.18 -16.00
CA ALA A 700 39.65 -31.67 -16.78
C ALA A 700 40.89 -32.57 -16.69
N ASN A 701 41.23 -33.06 -15.49
CA ASN A 701 42.31 -34.02 -15.29
C ASN A 701 42.00 -35.38 -15.94
N GLY A 702 40.75 -35.84 -15.86
CA GLY A 702 40.31 -37.09 -16.47
C GLY A 702 40.43 -37.10 -17.99
N VAL A 703 39.99 -36.02 -18.66
CA VAL A 703 40.04 -35.89 -20.12
C VAL A 703 41.48 -35.73 -20.64
N LEU A 704 42.36 -35.08 -19.87
CA LEU A 704 43.76 -34.87 -20.27
C LEU A 704 44.66 -36.09 -20.03
N THR A 705 44.15 -37.15 -19.41
CA THR A 705 44.92 -38.35 -19.07
C THR A 705 44.36 -39.60 -19.76
N ASP A 706 43.95 -40.62 -19.02
CA ASP A 706 43.39 -41.86 -19.54
C ASP A 706 42.15 -42.28 -18.75
N VAL A 707 41.35 -43.17 -19.34
CA VAL A 707 40.04 -43.55 -18.81
C VAL A 707 40.11 -44.22 -17.43
N HIS A 708 41.19 -44.93 -17.09
CA HIS A 708 41.34 -45.58 -15.78
C HIS A 708 41.64 -44.54 -14.70
N ASN A 709 42.44 -43.53 -15.03
CA ASN A 709 42.69 -42.40 -14.13
C ASN A 709 41.42 -41.54 -13.94
N PHE A 710 40.65 -41.31 -15.00
CA PHE A 710 39.38 -40.59 -14.90
C PHE A 710 38.38 -41.32 -13.98
N GLU A 711 38.28 -42.64 -14.11
CA GLU A 711 37.46 -43.48 -13.22
C GLU A 711 37.86 -43.32 -11.74
N ALA A 712 39.16 -43.31 -11.45
CA ALA A 712 39.68 -43.17 -10.09
C ALA A 712 39.41 -41.77 -9.50
N LEU A 713 39.55 -40.71 -10.31
CA LEU A 713 39.27 -39.33 -9.90
C LEU A 713 37.78 -39.13 -9.59
N LEU A 714 36.88 -39.69 -10.40
CA LEU A 714 35.43 -39.63 -10.16
C LEU A 714 35.01 -40.36 -8.88
N LYS A 715 35.59 -41.53 -8.59
CA LYS A 715 35.35 -42.24 -7.31
C LYS A 715 35.76 -41.40 -6.11
N THR A 716 36.95 -40.79 -6.18
CA THR A 716 37.48 -39.93 -5.11
C THR A 716 36.59 -38.69 -4.90
N TYR A 717 36.10 -38.08 -5.98
CA TYR A 717 35.17 -36.96 -5.91
C TYR A 717 33.86 -37.32 -5.21
N LEU A 718 33.27 -38.47 -5.56
CA LEU A 718 32.00 -38.95 -4.99
C LEU A 718 32.10 -39.33 -3.50
N GLU A 719 33.26 -39.80 -3.05
CA GLU A 719 33.53 -40.02 -1.63
C GLU A 719 33.58 -38.70 -0.84
N LYS A 720 34.18 -37.66 -1.44
CA LYS A 720 34.33 -36.33 -0.82
C LYS A 720 33.04 -35.52 -0.83
N TYR A 721 32.23 -35.66 -1.88
CA TYR A 721 31.00 -34.90 -2.11
C TYR A 721 29.83 -35.83 -2.49
N PRO A 722 29.22 -36.56 -1.54
CA PRO A 722 28.18 -37.55 -1.87
C PRO A 722 26.79 -36.96 -2.14
N LYS A 723 26.53 -35.72 -1.68
CA LYS A 723 25.20 -35.07 -1.73
C LYS A 723 25.26 -33.65 -2.33
N LYS A 724 26.29 -33.32 -3.11
CA LYS A 724 26.44 -32.00 -3.74
C LYS A 724 25.90 -32.03 -5.17
N GLU A 725 25.56 -30.87 -5.72
CA GLU A 725 24.89 -30.77 -7.03
C GLU A 725 25.61 -31.52 -8.18
N PRO A 726 26.96 -31.53 -8.31
CA PRO A 726 27.61 -32.27 -9.40
C PRO A 726 27.70 -33.80 -9.20
N SER A 727 27.27 -34.32 -8.06
CA SER A 727 27.45 -35.74 -7.69
C SER A 727 26.63 -36.71 -8.56
N PRO A 728 25.36 -36.44 -8.92
CA PRO A 728 24.59 -37.28 -9.83
C PRO A 728 25.25 -37.41 -11.21
N LEU A 729 25.73 -36.29 -11.77
CA LEU A 729 26.47 -36.27 -13.03
C LEU A 729 27.79 -37.07 -12.93
N ALA A 730 28.54 -36.89 -11.84
CA ALA A 730 29.75 -37.67 -11.59
C ALA A 730 29.48 -39.20 -11.53
N GLN A 731 28.34 -39.62 -10.95
CA GLN A 731 27.90 -41.01 -10.93
C GLN A 731 27.53 -41.52 -12.31
N GLU A 732 26.85 -40.71 -13.12
CA GLU A 732 26.47 -41.09 -14.49
C GLU A 732 27.70 -41.28 -15.39
N ILE A 733 28.65 -40.34 -15.35
CA ILE A 733 29.91 -40.46 -16.11
C ILE A 733 30.68 -41.72 -15.67
N LEU A 734 30.74 -41.99 -14.36
CA LEU A 734 31.38 -43.18 -13.82
C LEU A 734 30.71 -44.48 -14.31
N ALA A 735 29.38 -44.53 -14.34
CA ALA A 735 28.63 -45.68 -14.82
C ALA A 735 28.85 -45.92 -16.33
N LEU A 736 28.89 -44.86 -17.15
CA LEU A 736 29.16 -44.94 -18.59
C LEU A 736 30.56 -45.47 -18.90
N ILE A 737 31.56 -45.08 -18.10
CA ILE A 737 32.93 -45.60 -18.21
C ILE A 737 32.99 -47.10 -17.86
N GLN A 738 32.25 -47.54 -16.84
CA GLN A 738 32.27 -48.93 -16.36
C GLN A 738 31.50 -49.90 -17.27
N ASP A 739 30.42 -49.46 -17.93
CA ASP A 739 29.57 -50.32 -18.78
C ASP A 739 30.18 -50.66 -20.15
N SER A 740 31.40 -50.18 -20.46
CA SER A 740 32.18 -50.50 -21.68
C SER A 740 31.48 -50.23 -23.03
N THR A 741 30.34 -49.53 -23.06
CA THR A 741 29.59 -49.20 -24.29
C THR A 741 30.14 -47.95 -25.00
N LEU A 742 30.97 -47.16 -24.31
CA LEU A 742 31.71 -46.00 -24.83
C LEU A 742 33.17 -46.07 -24.32
N ALA A 743 34.00 -46.89 -24.96
CA ALA A 743 35.42 -47.06 -24.62
C ALA A 743 36.32 -45.86 -25.00
N ASP A 744 35.74 -44.69 -25.27
CA ASP A 744 36.44 -43.55 -25.84
C ASP A 744 35.85 -42.24 -25.28
N TYR A 745 36.63 -41.57 -24.42
CA TYR A 745 36.23 -40.29 -23.83
C TYR A 745 36.06 -39.21 -24.90
N GLU A 746 36.74 -39.31 -26.05
CA GLU A 746 36.56 -38.39 -27.18
C GLU A 746 35.13 -38.45 -27.72
N LYS A 747 34.45 -39.60 -27.62
CA LYS A 747 33.04 -39.73 -27.98
C LYS A 747 32.10 -39.12 -26.95
N LEU A 748 32.42 -39.20 -25.66
CA LEU A 748 31.65 -38.52 -24.60
C LEU A 748 31.77 -36.99 -24.73
N VAL A 749 32.96 -36.49 -25.09
CA VAL A 749 33.22 -35.08 -25.42
C VAL A 749 32.49 -34.67 -26.71
N ALA A 750 32.57 -35.48 -27.78
CA ALA A 750 31.92 -35.19 -29.06
C ALA A 750 30.38 -35.26 -29.01
N MET A 751 29.81 -36.02 -28.06
CA MET A 751 28.37 -36.10 -27.81
C MET A 751 27.86 -34.96 -26.91
N GLY A 752 28.73 -34.13 -26.32
CA GLY A 752 28.36 -33.01 -25.46
C GLY A 752 28.00 -33.39 -24.02
N TYR A 753 28.04 -34.68 -23.66
CA TYR A 753 27.60 -35.22 -22.37
C TYR A 753 28.36 -34.68 -21.16
N ILE A 754 29.62 -34.26 -21.34
CA ILE A 754 30.48 -33.78 -20.26
C ILE A 754 30.22 -32.28 -19.95
N ASN A 755 29.56 -31.54 -20.85
CA ASN A 755 29.64 -30.07 -20.90
C ASN A 755 28.34 -29.32 -20.53
N GLU A 756 27.20 -29.99 -20.33
CA GLU A 756 25.88 -29.32 -20.34
C GLU A 756 25.07 -29.43 -19.03
N GLU A 757 25.52 -30.16 -18.00
CA GLU A 757 24.65 -30.51 -16.85
C GLU A 757 24.95 -29.81 -15.51
N ILE A 758 26.04 -29.04 -15.37
CA ILE A 758 26.27 -28.27 -14.12
C ILE A 758 25.39 -27.01 -14.14
N GLN A 759 24.48 -26.90 -13.18
CA GLN A 759 23.61 -25.72 -13.01
C GLN A 759 24.30 -24.66 -12.13
N ASN A 760 24.24 -23.38 -12.52
CA ASN A 760 24.87 -22.26 -11.79
C ASN A 760 23.80 -21.35 -11.15
N GLU A 761 22.95 -21.92 -10.31
CA GLU A 761 21.88 -21.19 -9.65
C GLU A 761 22.41 -20.17 -8.63
N GLU A 762 23.61 -20.36 -8.07
CA GLU A 762 24.20 -19.44 -7.09
C GLU A 762 24.69 -18.12 -7.69
N LEU A 763 24.70 -17.99 -9.02
CA LEU A 763 24.99 -16.73 -9.71
C LEU A 763 23.72 -15.91 -9.98
N LEU A 764 22.55 -16.41 -9.57
CA LEU A 764 21.30 -15.64 -9.63
C LEU A 764 21.31 -14.56 -8.55
N PRO A 765 21.03 -13.28 -8.87
CA PRO A 765 20.97 -12.20 -7.89
C PRO A 765 20.04 -12.50 -6.70
N GLU A 766 19.00 -13.28 -6.94
CA GLU A 766 17.96 -13.68 -5.97
C GLU A 766 18.48 -14.69 -4.92
N ASN A 767 19.52 -15.46 -5.21
CA ASN A 767 20.02 -16.54 -4.35
C ASN A 767 21.11 -16.08 -3.35
N PHE A 768 21.47 -14.80 -3.33
CA PHE A 768 22.42 -14.21 -2.36
C PHE A 768 21.74 -13.65 -1.09
N LEU A 769 20.42 -13.79 -0.96
CA LEU A 769 19.61 -12.99 -0.03
C LEU A 769 19.13 -13.71 1.25
N SER A 770 19.36 -15.02 1.42
CA SER A 770 18.65 -15.79 2.45
C SER A 770 19.39 -16.09 3.75
N ASP A 771 20.57 -15.54 4.02
CA ASP A 771 21.19 -15.59 5.35
C ASP A 771 21.94 -14.29 5.66
N ASP A 772 21.19 -13.25 6.05
CA ASP A 772 21.77 -11.99 6.51
C ASP A 772 21.86 -11.93 8.03
N GLU A 773 23.09 -12.06 8.54
CA GLU A 773 23.50 -11.88 9.95
C GLU A 773 23.21 -10.46 10.50
N PHE A 774 22.67 -9.55 9.68
CA PHE A 774 22.40 -8.14 9.97
C PHE A 774 20.91 -7.72 9.82
N GLY A 775 19.98 -8.65 9.56
CA GLY A 775 18.55 -8.43 9.83
C GLY A 775 17.74 -7.59 8.82
N GLY A 776 18.09 -7.54 7.53
CA GLY A 776 17.12 -7.19 6.46
C GLY A 776 16.60 -5.74 6.40
N LYS A 777 17.35 -4.76 6.93
CA LYS A 777 16.91 -3.36 7.13
C LYS A 777 16.91 -2.44 5.89
N PHE A 778 17.75 -2.69 4.89
CA PHE A 778 17.88 -1.84 3.69
C PHE A 778 17.53 -2.63 2.42
N THR A 779 16.94 -1.96 1.43
CA THR A 779 16.40 -2.61 0.23
C THR A 779 17.31 -2.40 -0.97
N TYR A 780 17.58 -3.48 -1.71
CA TYR A 780 18.33 -3.41 -2.96
C TYR A 780 17.36 -3.29 -4.14
N ASP A 781 17.16 -2.06 -4.62
CA ASP A 781 16.25 -1.75 -5.74
C ASP A 781 16.99 -0.93 -6.80
N GLU A 782 17.08 -1.46 -8.01
CA GLU A 782 17.90 -0.93 -9.09
C GLU A 782 17.23 0.21 -9.87
N ASP A 783 15.89 0.27 -9.84
CA ASP A 783 15.08 1.15 -10.70
C ASP A 783 14.73 2.48 -10.03
N LEU A 784 15.00 2.62 -8.73
CA LEU A 784 14.73 3.85 -7.99
C LEU A 784 15.70 4.97 -8.34
N LEU A 785 15.28 6.21 -8.11
CA LEU A 785 16.20 7.35 -8.10
C LEU A 785 17.33 7.11 -7.11
N HIS A 786 18.55 7.43 -7.51
CA HIS A 786 19.74 7.33 -6.66
C HIS A 786 20.43 8.68 -6.50
N TYR A 787 21.20 8.83 -5.43
CA TYR A 787 21.96 10.03 -5.12
C TYR A 787 23.43 9.66 -4.92
N PHE A 788 24.34 10.52 -5.36
CA PHE A 788 25.74 10.47 -4.92
C PHE A 788 25.89 11.37 -3.70
N VAL A 789 26.48 10.82 -2.64
CA VAL A 789 26.64 11.49 -1.36
C VAL A 789 28.11 11.62 -1.03
N ILE A 790 28.55 12.81 -0.64
CA ILE A 790 29.80 13.05 0.09
C ILE A 790 29.40 13.38 1.53
N ALA A 791 29.76 12.52 2.47
CA ALA A 791 29.52 12.73 3.90
C ALA A 791 30.81 13.13 4.61
N TYR A 792 30.73 14.15 5.47
CA TYR A 792 31.85 14.71 6.22
C TYR A 792 31.42 15.17 7.62
N PRO A 793 32.33 15.19 8.62
CA PRO A 793 32.06 15.70 9.95
C PRO A 793 31.70 17.19 9.95
N ARG A 794 30.65 17.57 10.69
CA ARG A 794 30.21 18.97 10.80
C ARG A 794 31.24 19.88 11.46
N GLU A 795 32.05 19.35 12.36
CA GLU A 795 33.15 20.10 12.98
C GLU A 795 34.21 20.55 11.96
N ASP A 796 34.32 19.81 10.85
CA ASP A 796 35.26 20.10 9.77
C ASP A 796 34.65 21.00 8.68
N GLU A 797 33.37 21.37 8.77
CA GLU A 797 32.69 22.21 7.76
C GLU A 797 33.41 23.55 7.52
N ASN A 798 33.94 24.16 8.59
CA ASN A 798 34.69 25.42 8.50
C ASN A 798 36.07 25.27 7.80
N LYS A 799 36.56 24.04 7.64
CA LYS A 799 37.80 23.72 6.91
C LYS A 799 37.52 23.51 5.41
N ILE A 800 36.26 23.31 5.02
CA ILE A 800 35.84 23.01 3.65
C ILE A 800 35.28 24.28 2.99
N ASP A 801 35.85 24.67 1.85
CA ASP A 801 35.18 25.64 0.98
C ASP A 801 34.05 24.94 0.20
N LEU A 802 32.86 24.88 0.80
CA LEU A 802 31.69 24.20 0.24
C LEU A 802 31.25 24.81 -1.10
N ASN A 803 31.37 26.12 -1.27
CA ASN A 803 31.00 26.78 -2.52
C ASN A 803 31.97 26.38 -3.63
N ARG A 804 33.26 26.28 -3.31
CA ARG A 804 34.26 25.79 -4.24
C ARG A 804 34.07 24.31 -4.57
N LEU A 805 33.76 23.46 -3.58
CA LEU A 805 33.46 22.04 -3.81
C LEU A 805 32.26 21.87 -4.76
N LYS A 806 31.15 22.57 -4.49
CA LYS A 806 29.97 22.57 -5.37
C LYS A 806 30.29 23.07 -6.77
N PHE A 807 31.11 24.13 -6.88
CA PHE A 807 31.54 24.67 -8.16
C PHE A 807 32.41 23.68 -8.95
N ASP A 808 33.32 22.97 -8.28
CA ASP A 808 34.18 21.97 -8.92
C ASP A 808 33.39 20.72 -9.35
N ILE A 809 32.38 20.30 -8.57
CA ILE A 809 31.41 19.26 -8.96
C ILE A 809 30.54 19.75 -10.14
N ALA A 810 30.05 20.99 -10.11
CA ALA A 810 29.23 21.55 -11.18
C ALA A 810 30.02 21.67 -12.50
N ASN A 811 31.27 22.13 -12.47
CA ASN A 811 32.12 22.16 -13.66
C ASN A 811 32.39 20.76 -14.19
N TYR A 812 32.69 19.81 -13.30
CA TYR A 812 32.83 18.41 -13.69
C TYR A 812 31.56 17.91 -14.41
N ASN A 813 30.38 18.21 -13.87
CA ASN A 813 29.10 17.84 -14.46
C ASN A 813 28.90 18.50 -15.84
N ILE A 814 29.18 19.79 -15.98
CA ILE A 814 29.06 20.54 -17.25
C ILE A 814 30.00 19.96 -18.32
N ASP A 815 31.24 19.64 -17.94
CA ASP A 815 32.26 19.15 -18.86
C ASP A 815 32.02 17.70 -19.31
N HIS A 816 31.35 16.89 -18.49
CA HIS A 816 31.23 15.44 -18.69
C HIS A 816 29.79 14.97 -18.97
N TYR A 817 28.76 15.74 -18.63
CA TYR A 817 27.34 15.34 -18.70
C TYR A 817 26.45 16.44 -19.33
N THR A 818 26.71 16.77 -20.60
CA THR A 818 26.05 17.88 -21.32
C THR A 818 24.53 17.76 -21.56
N LYS A 819 23.93 16.60 -21.27
CA LYS A 819 22.51 16.30 -21.52
C LYS A 819 21.70 16.05 -20.24
N ILE A 820 22.34 16.07 -19.07
CA ILE A 820 21.71 15.76 -17.78
C ILE A 820 22.01 16.91 -16.82
N ASP A 821 20.95 17.54 -16.32
CA ASP A 821 21.07 18.57 -15.29
C ASP A 821 21.05 17.88 -13.90
N TYR A 822 22.21 17.88 -13.23
CA TYR A 822 22.35 17.36 -11.87
C TYR A 822 22.19 18.47 -10.84
N ASP A 823 21.34 18.24 -9.84
CA ASP A 823 21.16 19.16 -8.72
C ASP A 823 22.18 18.89 -7.62
N ILE A 824 22.88 19.94 -7.16
CA ILE A 824 23.88 19.84 -6.10
C ILE A 824 23.38 20.56 -4.86
N GLU A 825 23.13 19.80 -3.81
CA GLU A 825 22.61 20.29 -2.54
C GLU A 825 23.58 20.06 -1.38
N THR A 826 23.42 20.82 -0.31
CA THR A 826 24.05 20.53 0.98
C THR A 826 22.99 20.50 2.05
N GLU A 827 23.10 19.55 2.95
CA GLU A 827 22.22 19.45 4.10
C GLU A 827 22.97 18.90 5.31
N ASN A 828 22.45 19.18 6.50
CA ASN A 828 22.89 18.52 7.71
C ASN A 828 22.14 17.19 7.82
N PHE A 829 22.90 16.09 7.89
CA PHE A 829 22.34 14.76 8.06
C PHE A 829 21.89 14.59 9.52
N ASP A 830 22.80 14.86 10.46
CA ASP A 830 22.57 14.86 11.90
C ASP A 830 23.44 15.95 12.60
N ASP A 831 23.65 15.82 13.92
CA ASP A 831 24.46 16.74 14.71
C ASP A 831 25.98 16.64 14.47
N ASN A 832 26.44 15.52 13.90
CA ASN A 832 27.85 15.19 13.71
C ASN A 832 28.27 15.14 12.23
N ILE A 833 27.36 14.88 11.29
CA ILE A 833 27.63 14.62 9.87
C ILE A 833 26.79 15.54 8.97
N ALA A 834 27.42 16.09 7.94
CA ALA A 834 26.78 16.83 6.87
C ALA A 834 27.01 16.18 5.50
N PHE A 835 26.08 16.37 4.58
CA PHE A 835 26.09 15.81 3.23
C PHE A 835 26.24 16.89 2.17
N VAL A 836 27.04 16.59 1.14
CA VAL A 836 26.90 17.17 -0.21
C VAL A 836 26.24 16.11 -1.09
N LEU A 837 25.07 16.43 -1.65
CA LEU A 837 24.29 15.53 -2.48
C LEU A 837 24.34 15.96 -3.93
N VAL A 838 24.51 14.99 -4.82
CA VAL A 838 24.20 15.16 -6.25
C VAL A 838 22.97 14.30 -6.55
N ARG A 839 21.87 14.96 -6.90
CA ARG A 839 20.57 14.33 -7.18
C ARG A 839 20.33 14.22 -8.69
N SER A 840 19.17 13.67 -9.05
CA SER A 840 18.70 13.50 -10.45
C SER A 840 19.37 12.36 -11.22
N MET A 841 19.86 11.33 -10.51
CA MET A 841 20.27 10.06 -11.13
C MET A 841 19.06 9.12 -11.15
N THR A 842 18.69 8.67 -12.35
CA THR A 842 17.40 8.00 -12.56
C THR A 842 17.34 6.56 -12.07
N ASN A 843 18.48 5.90 -11.87
CA ASN A 843 18.59 4.50 -11.47
C ASN A 843 19.99 4.21 -10.87
N LYS A 844 20.17 2.99 -10.34
CA LYS A 844 21.43 2.51 -9.76
C LYS A 844 22.62 2.70 -10.70
N GLU A 845 22.45 2.29 -11.96
CA GLU A 845 23.53 2.25 -12.96
C GLU A 845 24.10 3.64 -13.23
N ASN A 846 23.22 4.63 -13.45
CA ASN A 846 23.59 6.01 -13.65
C ASN A 846 24.37 6.59 -12.45
N ALA A 847 23.97 6.22 -11.25
CA ALA A 847 24.62 6.71 -10.03
C ALA A 847 25.98 6.05 -9.77
N LEU A 848 26.16 4.78 -10.09
CA LEU A 848 27.44 4.08 -9.93
C LEU A 848 28.45 4.50 -10.99
N ILE A 849 28.01 4.72 -12.23
CA ILE A 849 28.85 5.31 -13.29
C ILE A 849 29.30 6.72 -12.87
N TYR A 850 28.38 7.54 -12.37
CA TYR A 850 28.69 8.87 -11.87
C TYR A 850 29.69 8.83 -10.71
N HIS A 851 29.45 7.99 -9.70
CA HIS A 851 30.33 7.77 -8.55
C HIS A 851 31.74 7.37 -8.99
N GLY A 852 31.86 6.31 -9.80
CA GLY A 852 33.15 5.80 -10.25
C GLY A 852 33.95 6.77 -11.14
N ALA A 853 33.27 7.62 -11.90
CA ALA A 853 33.90 8.62 -12.76
C ALA A 853 34.37 9.84 -11.97
N ILE A 854 33.53 10.38 -11.07
CA ILE A 854 33.84 11.60 -10.34
C ILE A 854 34.98 11.38 -9.34
N ILE A 855 34.98 10.28 -8.57
CA ILE A 855 35.98 10.02 -7.50
C ILE A 855 37.42 9.92 -8.01
N ARG A 856 37.62 9.66 -9.32
CA ARG A 856 38.95 9.60 -9.95
C ARG A 856 39.52 10.99 -10.25
N ARG A 857 38.69 12.03 -10.28
CA ARG A 857 39.13 13.40 -10.50
C ARG A 857 39.50 14.03 -9.16
N ALA A 858 40.71 13.73 -8.68
CA ALA A 858 41.24 14.27 -7.42
C ALA A 858 41.12 15.80 -7.29
N GLN A 859 41.16 16.52 -8.42
CA GLN A 859 40.99 17.97 -8.46
C GLN A 859 39.59 18.45 -7.99
N VAL A 860 38.55 17.63 -8.14
CA VAL A 860 37.17 17.92 -7.67
C VAL A 860 37.10 17.92 -6.14
N PHE A 861 37.87 17.05 -5.48
CA PHE A 861 37.86 16.87 -4.02
C PHE A 861 38.96 17.69 -3.31
N LYS A 862 39.64 18.59 -4.02
CA LYS A 862 40.79 19.34 -3.49
C LYS A 862 40.45 20.15 -2.23
N THR A 863 39.22 20.63 -2.12
CA THR A 863 38.73 21.39 -0.96
C THR A 863 38.50 20.53 0.30
N LEU A 864 38.53 19.21 0.16
CA LEU A 864 38.39 18.24 1.25
C LEU A 864 39.77 17.72 1.73
N HIS A 865 40.86 18.39 1.35
CA HIS A 865 42.18 18.06 1.87
C HIS A 865 42.20 18.23 3.40
N ASP A 866 42.72 17.23 4.11
CA ASP A 866 42.77 17.19 5.58
C ASP A 866 41.40 17.11 6.29
N VAL A 867 40.36 16.62 5.59
CA VAL A 867 39.04 16.30 6.16
C VAL A 867 38.75 14.82 5.97
N ASP A 868 38.32 14.14 7.02
CA ASP A 868 37.88 12.75 6.94
C ASP A 868 36.50 12.69 6.28
N TYR A 869 36.44 12.32 5.00
CA TYR A 869 35.18 12.24 4.25
C TYR A 869 34.97 10.85 3.64
N MET A 870 33.71 10.51 3.41
CA MET A 870 33.30 9.28 2.74
C MET A 870 32.35 9.60 1.59
N ASN A 871 32.32 8.74 0.57
CA ASN A 871 31.39 8.89 -0.54
C ASN A 871 30.72 7.56 -0.91
N PHE A 872 29.44 7.63 -1.25
CA PHE A 872 28.64 6.46 -1.58
C PHE A 872 27.46 6.83 -2.47
N VAL A 873 26.83 5.82 -3.05
CA VAL A 873 25.58 5.94 -3.80
C VAL A 873 24.45 5.43 -2.93
N ILE A 874 23.29 6.09 -2.94
CA ILE A 874 22.14 5.69 -2.15
C ILE A 874 20.83 5.83 -2.91
N SER A 875 19.95 4.83 -2.85
CA SER A 875 18.61 4.91 -3.43
C SER A 875 17.75 5.91 -2.65
N SER A 876 16.75 6.48 -3.29
CA SER A 876 15.84 7.45 -2.67
C SER A 876 15.06 6.87 -1.48
N THR A 877 14.80 5.56 -1.46
CA THR A 877 14.17 4.84 -0.34
C THR A 877 15.15 4.61 0.79
N ASN A 878 16.34 4.09 0.51
CA ASN A 878 17.37 3.90 1.54
C ASN A 878 17.85 5.23 2.12
N TYR A 879 17.84 6.30 1.32
CA TYR A 879 18.13 7.65 1.78
C TYR A 879 17.11 8.14 2.81
N ARG A 880 15.82 7.79 2.66
CA ARG A 880 14.81 8.06 3.71
C ARG A 880 15.06 7.18 4.94
N ALA A 881 15.37 5.90 4.74
CA ALA A 881 15.67 4.98 5.84
C ALA A 881 16.87 5.44 6.69
N ILE A 882 17.96 5.91 6.08
CA ILE A 882 19.08 6.45 6.87
C ILE A 882 18.71 7.74 7.61
N ARG A 883 17.81 8.55 7.05
CA ARG A 883 17.35 9.81 7.68
C ARG A 883 16.45 9.55 8.89
N GLU A 884 15.60 8.51 8.80
CA GLU A 884 14.77 8.05 9.92
C GLU A 884 15.63 7.47 11.04
N GLU A 885 16.69 6.74 10.69
CA GLU A 885 17.52 5.97 11.64
C GLU A 885 18.73 6.72 12.19
N ARG A 886 19.08 7.88 11.62
CA ARG A 886 20.23 8.72 12.00
C ARG A 886 21.58 7.96 12.07
N SER A 887 21.71 6.85 11.32
CA SER A 887 22.93 6.04 11.29
C SER A 887 23.38 5.82 9.85
N THR A 888 24.50 6.45 9.48
CA THR A 888 25.17 6.21 8.20
C THR A 888 25.95 4.89 8.19
N ALA A 889 26.39 4.42 9.37
CA ALA A 889 27.25 3.24 9.51
C ALA A 889 26.57 1.96 9.02
N ASP A 890 25.29 1.76 9.34
CA ASP A 890 24.57 0.55 8.92
C ASP A 890 24.29 0.56 7.41
N TYR A 891 24.01 1.74 6.85
CA TYR A 891 23.86 1.86 5.41
C TYR A 891 25.18 1.68 4.67
N LEU A 892 26.30 2.17 5.20
CA LEU A 892 27.60 1.93 4.59
C LEU A 892 27.91 0.43 4.53
N LYS A 893 27.56 -0.35 5.55
CA LYS A 893 27.69 -1.82 5.51
C LYS A 893 26.85 -2.42 4.38
N PHE A 894 25.60 -1.97 4.22
CA PHE A 894 24.73 -2.39 3.13
C PHE A 894 25.21 -1.92 1.74
N PHE A 895 25.65 -0.67 1.60
CA PHE A 895 26.20 -0.08 0.38
C PHE A 895 27.43 -0.85 -0.07
N VAL A 896 28.32 -1.16 0.87
CA VAL A 896 29.50 -1.97 0.60
C VAL A 896 29.10 -3.37 0.11
N LYS A 897 28.16 -4.04 0.78
CA LYS A 897 27.69 -5.38 0.39
C LYS A 897 26.98 -5.42 -0.96
N ASN A 898 26.23 -4.38 -1.34
CA ASN A 898 25.29 -4.48 -2.47
C ASN A 898 25.64 -3.60 -3.68
N TYR A 899 26.35 -2.48 -3.47
CA TYR A 899 26.66 -1.50 -4.51
C TYR A 899 28.15 -1.46 -4.87
N SER A 900 29.06 -1.78 -3.93
CA SER A 900 30.50 -1.64 -4.17
C SER A 900 31.08 -2.59 -5.22
N ARG A 901 30.39 -3.71 -5.52
CA ARG A 901 30.69 -4.66 -6.59
C ARG A 901 30.80 -4.03 -7.99
N PHE A 902 30.07 -2.96 -8.24
CA PHE A 902 30.08 -2.27 -9.54
C PHE A 902 31.12 -1.13 -9.63
N ILE A 903 31.86 -0.84 -8.54
CA ILE A 903 32.64 0.41 -8.41
C ILE A 903 34.13 0.27 -8.80
N ARG A 904 34.68 -0.91 -9.18
CA ARG A 904 36.13 -1.00 -9.52
C ARG A 904 36.55 -1.60 -10.87
N SER A 905 37.19 -0.71 -11.64
CA SER A 905 38.49 -0.79 -12.33
C SER A 905 38.71 -1.76 -13.50
N ASN A 906 38.28 -1.34 -14.70
CA ASN A 906 38.88 -1.77 -15.98
C ASN A 906 39.36 -0.58 -16.84
N PHE A 907 39.99 0.44 -16.25
CA PHE A 907 40.70 1.46 -17.06
C PHE A 907 42.08 1.68 -16.48
N SER A 908 43.09 1.28 -17.24
CA SER A 908 44.48 1.64 -16.97
C SER A 908 44.63 3.16 -16.91
N ASP A 909 45.50 3.67 -16.03
CA ASP A 909 45.87 5.11 -15.97
C ASP A 909 46.39 5.65 -17.33
N ASP A 910 46.74 4.76 -18.27
CA ASP A 910 47.28 5.10 -19.60
C ASP A 910 46.27 4.92 -20.77
N GLY A 911 44.97 4.76 -20.50
CA GLY A 911 43.93 4.64 -21.55
C GLY A 911 43.43 5.99 -22.07
N PRO A 912 43.06 6.13 -23.36
CA PRO A 912 42.47 7.38 -23.88
C PRO A 912 41.20 7.74 -23.10
N ASP A 913 41.00 9.01 -22.75
CA ASP A 913 39.78 9.53 -22.10
C ASP A 913 38.53 9.07 -22.87
N ILE A 914 37.85 8.05 -22.35
CA ILE A 914 36.59 7.53 -22.90
C ILE A 914 35.47 8.46 -22.42
N SER A 915 34.62 8.93 -23.34
CA SER A 915 33.54 9.84 -22.95
C SER A 915 32.51 9.13 -22.05
N PRO A 916 31.88 9.83 -21.09
CA PRO A 916 30.83 9.23 -20.24
C PRO A 916 29.67 8.62 -21.01
N GLU A 917 29.32 9.16 -22.19
CA GLU A 917 28.32 8.56 -23.10
C GLU A 917 28.78 7.21 -23.66
N GLU A 918 30.08 7.05 -23.90
CA GLU A 918 30.68 5.82 -24.41
C GLU A 918 30.90 4.78 -23.29
N LEU A 919 31.10 5.23 -22.04
CA LEU A 919 31.06 4.40 -20.84
C LEU A 919 29.64 3.94 -20.50
N MET A 920 28.64 4.82 -20.62
CA MET A 920 27.22 4.46 -20.48
C MET A 920 26.79 3.50 -21.58
N ALA A 921 27.18 3.73 -22.84
CA ALA A 921 26.90 2.81 -23.94
C ALA A 921 27.62 1.46 -23.78
N ARG A 922 28.83 1.43 -23.19
CA ARG A 922 29.51 0.17 -22.84
C ARG A 922 28.84 -0.56 -21.70
N ALA A 923 28.45 0.14 -20.63
CA ALA A 923 27.74 -0.44 -19.49
C ALA A 923 26.35 -0.94 -19.90
N GLU A 924 25.62 -0.20 -20.75
CA GLU A 924 24.33 -0.62 -21.31
C GLU A 924 24.50 -1.77 -22.31
N ALA A 925 25.61 -1.84 -23.06
CA ALA A 925 25.95 -2.99 -23.89
C ALA A 925 26.42 -4.20 -23.08
N GLU A 926 27.08 -4.00 -21.93
CA GLU A 926 27.53 -5.04 -21.02
C GLU A 926 26.37 -5.57 -20.18
N ASP A 927 25.42 -4.73 -19.77
CA ASP A 927 24.16 -5.06 -19.11
C ASP A 927 23.17 -5.74 -20.07
N ASN A 928 23.06 -5.30 -21.32
CA ASN A 928 22.35 -6.05 -22.36
C ASN A 928 23.04 -7.40 -22.64
N ALA A 929 24.37 -7.46 -22.61
CA ALA A 929 25.11 -8.71 -22.72
C ALA A 929 25.01 -9.59 -21.47
N LEU A 930 24.71 -9.04 -20.28
CA LEU A 930 24.48 -9.77 -19.03
C LEU A 930 23.02 -10.26 -18.95
N LYS A 931 22.04 -9.46 -19.38
CA LYS A 931 20.64 -9.85 -19.61
C LYS A 931 20.51 -10.95 -20.67
N GLU A 932 21.37 -10.96 -21.69
CA GLU A 932 21.48 -12.07 -22.66
C GLU A 932 22.29 -13.28 -22.14
N LYS A 933 23.04 -13.16 -21.03
CA LYS A 933 23.83 -14.27 -20.45
C LYS A 933 23.13 -15.03 -19.31
N GLY A 934 21.90 -14.63 -18.95
CA GLY A 934 21.01 -15.34 -18.03
C GLY A 934 19.98 -16.28 -18.68
N ARG A 935 19.93 -16.36 -20.03
CA ARG A 935 19.20 -17.42 -20.76
C ARG A 935 20.15 -18.12 -21.72
N PHE A 936 20.05 -19.44 -21.80
CA PHE A 936 20.75 -20.21 -22.83
C PHE A 936 20.43 -19.65 -24.23
N VAL A 937 21.38 -18.96 -24.85
CA VAL A 937 21.36 -18.70 -26.29
C VAL A 937 22.21 -19.78 -26.94
N SER A 938 21.55 -20.77 -27.55
CA SER A 938 22.21 -21.65 -28.51
C SER A 938 22.45 -20.86 -29.80
N VAL A 939 23.67 -20.93 -30.34
CA VAL A 939 24.00 -20.36 -31.64
C VAL A 939 23.16 -21.09 -32.69
N THR A 940 22.12 -20.45 -33.22
CA THR A 940 21.35 -20.98 -34.34
C THR A 940 22.15 -20.80 -35.62
N THR A 941 22.86 -21.84 -36.03
CA THR A 941 23.33 -21.97 -37.42
C THR A 941 22.11 -22.12 -38.33
N GLY A 942 22.04 -21.28 -39.36
CA GLY A 942 20.82 -20.91 -40.06
C GLY A 942 20.09 -22.03 -40.80
N ALA A 943 18.76 -22.02 -40.65
CA ALA A 943 17.80 -22.46 -41.65
C ALA A 943 16.42 -21.86 -41.31
N THR A 944 16.29 -20.53 -41.32
CA THR A 944 14.97 -19.90 -41.20
C THR A 944 14.19 -20.08 -42.50
N GLY A 945 13.10 -20.85 -42.46
CA GLY A 945 11.98 -20.74 -43.40
C GLY A 945 11.76 -21.89 -44.40
N LEU A 946 12.55 -22.97 -44.39
CA LEU A 946 12.36 -24.06 -45.36
C LEU A 946 11.29 -25.09 -44.94
N PHE A 947 11.13 -25.35 -43.64
CA PHE A 947 10.21 -26.37 -43.12
C PHE A 947 9.14 -25.74 -42.22
N SER A 948 7.90 -26.24 -42.35
CA SER A 948 6.74 -25.79 -41.58
C SER A 948 6.84 -26.18 -40.11
N SER A 949 6.60 -25.22 -39.20
CA SER A 949 6.54 -25.42 -37.76
C SER A 949 5.21 -25.98 -37.26
N GLU A 950 4.24 -26.24 -38.14
CA GLU A 950 2.96 -26.87 -37.80
C GLU A 950 3.13 -28.39 -37.64
N ILE A 951 3.57 -28.79 -36.44
CA ILE A 951 3.95 -30.18 -36.14
C ILE A 951 2.83 -31.02 -35.49
N ASP A 952 1.71 -30.40 -35.11
CA ASP A 952 0.58 -31.06 -34.43
C ASP A 952 -0.41 -31.73 -35.41
N THR A 953 0.11 -32.49 -36.38
CA THR A 953 -0.66 -33.21 -37.40
C THR A 953 -0.23 -34.68 -37.49
N SER A 954 -0.79 -35.46 -38.43
CA SER A 954 -0.34 -36.85 -38.65
C SER A 954 1.13 -36.88 -39.04
N GLN A 955 1.95 -37.67 -38.34
CA GLN A 955 3.38 -37.78 -38.61
C GLN A 955 3.75 -39.09 -39.29
N SER A 956 4.93 -39.07 -39.89
CA SER A 956 5.66 -40.25 -40.32
C SER A 956 6.95 -40.37 -39.52
N PHE A 957 7.35 -41.61 -39.22
CA PHE A 957 8.68 -41.91 -38.69
C PHE A 957 9.62 -42.22 -39.84
N VAL A 958 10.79 -41.58 -39.87
CA VAL A 958 11.76 -41.73 -40.95
C VAL A 958 13.10 -42.19 -40.42
N ILE A 959 13.65 -43.21 -41.07
CA ILE A 959 15.06 -43.61 -40.96
C ILE A 959 15.76 -43.13 -42.23
N ALA A 960 16.64 -42.15 -42.09
CA ALA A 960 17.46 -41.64 -43.17
C ALA A 960 18.83 -42.34 -43.13
N VAL A 961 19.08 -43.25 -44.07
CA VAL A 961 20.32 -44.02 -44.18
C VAL A 961 21.21 -43.36 -45.23
N LYS A 962 22.43 -42.96 -44.86
CA LYS A 962 23.41 -42.31 -45.75
C LYS A 962 24.19 -43.34 -46.59
N ASP A 963 23.47 -44.29 -47.19
CA ASP A 963 23.99 -45.30 -48.10
C ASP A 963 22.87 -45.79 -49.02
N LYS A 964 22.94 -45.44 -50.30
CA LYS A 964 21.92 -45.78 -51.31
C LYS A 964 22.00 -47.22 -51.81
N GLY A 965 23.13 -47.89 -51.60
CA GLY A 965 23.36 -49.26 -52.07
C GLY A 965 22.87 -50.32 -51.09
N LEU A 966 22.53 -49.92 -49.86
CA LEU A 966 22.13 -50.82 -48.79
C LEU A 966 20.77 -51.46 -49.07
N SER A 967 20.67 -52.78 -48.93
CA SER A 967 19.40 -53.48 -49.14
C SER A 967 18.42 -53.21 -47.99
N THR A 968 17.31 -52.54 -48.27
CA THR A 968 16.28 -52.23 -47.27
C THR A 968 15.32 -53.39 -46.97
N ARG A 969 15.44 -54.51 -47.70
CA ARG A 969 14.46 -55.61 -47.63
C ARG A 969 14.37 -56.24 -46.23
N GLN A 970 15.50 -56.39 -45.54
CA GLN A 970 15.53 -57.03 -44.22
C GLN A 970 14.99 -56.10 -43.13
N ILE A 971 15.44 -54.84 -43.10
CA ILE A 971 14.95 -53.84 -42.14
C ILE A 971 13.44 -53.56 -42.32
N LEU A 972 12.95 -53.51 -43.56
CA LEU A 972 11.51 -53.36 -43.82
C LEU A 972 10.70 -54.53 -43.25
N ARG A 973 11.24 -55.75 -43.29
CA ARG A 973 10.56 -56.93 -42.72
C ARG A 973 10.53 -56.84 -41.19
N GLU A 974 11.64 -56.47 -40.55
CA GLU A 974 11.71 -56.34 -39.09
C GLU A 974 10.76 -55.25 -38.57
N PHE A 975 10.72 -54.10 -39.26
CA PHE A 975 9.76 -53.05 -38.94
C PHE A 975 8.31 -53.46 -39.21
N ALA A 976 8.03 -54.22 -40.27
CA ALA A 976 6.68 -54.71 -40.56
C ALA A 976 6.18 -55.69 -39.47
N ASP A 977 7.06 -56.59 -39.02
CA ASP A 977 6.74 -57.57 -37.96
C ASP A 977 6.58 -56.86 -36.61
N PHE A 978 7.46 -55.91 -36.29
CA PHE A 978 7.36 -55.07 -35.09
C PHE A 978 6.06 -54.25 -35.08
N ASN A 979 5.73 -53.57 -36.18
CA ASN A 979 4.52 -52.77 -36.28
C ASN A 979 3.26 -53.63 -36.17
N ARG A 980 3.25 -54.82 -36.77
CA ARG A 980 2.10 -55.74 -36.65
C ARG A 980 1.91 -56.26 -35.24
N LYS A 981 3.00 -56.45 -34.48
CA LYS A 981 2.96 -56.98 -33.12
C LYS A 981 2.60 -55.91 -32.10
N GLU A 982 3.26 -54.77 -32.15
CA GLU A 982 3.19 -53.73 -31.11
C GLU A 982 2.20 -52.59 -31.46
N PHE A 983 1.96 -52.33 -32.75
CA PHE A 983 1.18 -51.17 -33.23
C PHE A 983 0.09 -51.56 -34.25
N ARG A 984 -0.53 -52.73 -34.05
CA ARG A 984 -1.51 -53.32 -34.98
C ARG A 984 -2.70 -52.41 -35.30
N ALA A 985 -3.13 -51.59 -34.33
CA ALA A 985 -4.32 -50.76 -34.44
C ALA A 985 -4.18 -49.61 -35.46
N TRP A 986 -2.95 -49.20 -35.80
CA TRP A 986 -2.71 -48.01 -36.63
C TRP A 986 -2.54 -48.29 -38.12
N ASN A 987 -2.61 -49.56 -38.56
CA ASN A 987 -2.46 -49.97 -39.97
C ASN A 987 -1.26 -49.29 -40.68
N LEU A 988 -0.10 -49.26 -40.01
CA LEU A 988 1.08 -48.54 -40.47
C LEU A 988 1.61 -49.07 -41.81
N ALA A 989 1.88 -48.16 -42.74
CA ALA A 989 2.41 -48.49 -44.06
C ALA A 989 3.90 -48.15 -44.17
N LEU A 990 4.69 -49.07 -44.71
CA LEU A 990 6.12 -48.88 -44.94
C LEU A 990 6.39 -48.50 -46.40
N GLN A 991 7.16 -47.44 -46.61
CA GLN A 991 7.59 -46.99 -47.93
C GLN A 991 9.09 -46.69 -47.93
N VAL A 992 9.73 -46.86 -49.09
CA VAL A 992 11.11 -46.43 -49.30
C VAL A 992 11.10 -45.28 -50.29
N LYS A 993 11.71 -44.16 -49.91
CA LYS A 993 11.95 -43.01 -50.76
C LYS A 993 13.46 -42.75 -50.83
N GLN A 994 13.90 -41.97 -51.81
CA GLN A 994 15.33 -41.64 -51.99
C GLN A 994 15.49 -40.14 -52.20
N THR A 995 16.56 -39.58 -51.63
CA THR A 995 17.04 -38.21 -51.87
C THR A 995 18.45 -38.27 -52.45
N ASN A 996 19.14 -37.14 -52.63
CA ASN A 996 20.48 -37.09 -53.23
C ASN A 996 21.56 -37.88 -52.49
N GLU A 997 21.54 -37.92 -51.15
CA GLU A 997 22.54 -38.63 -50.35
C GLU A 997 21.95 -39.73 -49.44
N TYR A 998 20.62 -39.76 -49.27
CA TYR A 998 19.97 -40.64 -48.32
C TYR A 998 18.95 -41.58 -48.96
N GLN A 999 18.83 -42.78 -48.40
CA GLN A 999 17.71 -43.67 -48.59
C GLN A 999 16.79 -43.56 -47.36
N LEU A 1000 15.54 -43.16 -47.58
CA LEU A 1000 14.56 -42.91 -46.52
C LEU A 1000 13.62 -44.10 -46.39
N ILE A 1001 13.60 -44.73 -45.23
CA ILE A 1001 12.57 -45.71 -44.86
C ILE A 1001 11.52 -44.97 -44.05
N VAL A 1002 10.31 -44.90 -44.57
CA VAL A 1002 9.22 -44.08 -44.03
C VAL A 1002 8.10 -44.99 -43.52
N VAL A 1003 7.73 -44.83 -42.26
CA VAL A 1003 6.55 -45.45 -41.64
C VAL A 1003 5.44 -44.40 -41.61
N ASN A 1004 4.36 -44.63 -42.36
CA ASN A 1004 3.21 -43.72 -42.46
C ASN A 1004 2.00 -44.26 -41.68
N GLY A 1005 1.11 -43.35 -41.29
CA GLY A 1005 -0.19 -43.69 -40.67
C GLY A 1005 -0.25 -43.50 -39.16
N ILE A 1006 0.67 -42.74 -38.56
CA ILE A 1006 0.65 -42.46 -37.12
C ILE A 1006 -0.25 -41.22 -36.87
N PRO A 1007 -1.29 -41.32 -36.02
CA PRO A 1007 -2.42 -40.39 -36.05
C PRO A 1007 -2.13 -38.99 -35.50
N SER A 1008 -1.28 -38.83 -34.48
CA SER A 1008 -0.90 -37.51 -33.96
C SER A 1008 0.56 -37.44 -33.50
N LEU A 1009 1.03 -36.23 -33.16
CA LEU A 1009 2.38 -35.99 -32.64
C LEU A 1009 2.67 -36.81 -31.37
N ASN A 1010 1.72 -36.93 -30.45
CA ASN A 1010 1.92 -37.64 -29.18
C ASN A 1010 2.14 -39.14 -29.40
N GLU A 1011 1.31 -39.79 -30.22
CA GLU A 1011 1.50 -41.20 -30.60
C GLU A 1011 2.80 -41.39 -31.37
N SER A 1012 3.17 -40.42 -32.21
CA SER A 1012 4.40 -40.46 -33.00
C SER A 1012 5.64 -40.35 -32.13
N MET A 1013 5.62 -39.55 -31.08
CA MET A 1013 6.69 -39.48 -30.07
C MET A 1013 6.75 -40.74 -29.21
N SER A 1014 5.61 -41.39 -28.95
CA SER A 1014 5.58 -42.71 -28.29
C SER A 1014 6.20 -43.79 -29.17
N TYR A 1015 5.80 -43.84 -30.45
CA TYR A 1015 6.35 -44.75 -31.46
C TYR A 1015 7.86 -44.53 -31.65
N PHE A 1016 8.30 -43.27 -31.77
CA PHE A 1016 9.71 -42.89 -31.89
C PHE A 1016 10.54 -43.42 -30.72
N ARG A 1017 10.09 -43.20 -29.48
CA ARG A 1017 10.79 -43.69 -28.27
C ARG A 1017 10.88 -45.20 -28.25
N LYS A 1018 9.78 -45.90 -28.54
CA LYS A 1018 9.74 -47.36 -28.53
C LYS A 1018 10.62 -47.97 -29.61
N VAL A 1019 10.61 -47.40 -30.81
CA VAL A 1019 11.47 -47.84 -31.92
C VAL A 1019 12.95 -47.61 -31.60
N VAL A 1020 13.33 -46.40 -31.20
CA VAL A 1020 14.75 -46.04 -30.92
C VAL A 1020 15.33 -46.85 -29.76
N THR A 1021 14.52 -47.20 -28.75
CA THR A 1021 14.95 -48.07 -27.65
C THR A 1021 15.02 -49.55 -28.01
N THR A 1022 14.32 -50.00 -29.07
CA THR A 1022 14.37 -51.39 -29.54
C THR A 1022 15.52 -51.58 -30.52
N ARG A 1023 16.75 -51.62 -29.98
CA ARG A 1023 18.01 -51.63 -30.76
C ARG A 1023 18.10 -52.73 -31.82
N SER A 1024 17.46 -53.89 -31.60
CA SER A 1024 17.46 -55.01 -32.54
C SER A 1024 16.88 -54.65 -33.91
N LEU A 1025 15.94 -53.70 -34.00
CA LEU A 1025 15.32 -53.27 -35.26
C LEU A 1025 16.30 -52.62 -36.25
N PHE A 1026 17.44 -52.11 -35.75
CA PHE A 1026 18.44 -51.43 -36.55
C PHE A 1026 19.65 -52.31 -36.88
N ALA A 1027 19.72 -53.53 -36.35
CA ALA A 1027 20.83 -54.45 -36.60
C ALA A 1027 21.10 -54.71 -38.10
N PRO A 1028 20.09 -54.78 -39.00
CA PRO A 1028 20.33 -54.96 -40.44
C PRO A 1028 21.03 -53.77 -41.12
N LEU A 1029 21.13 -52.60 -40.47
CA LEU A 1029 21.86 -51.45 -41.02
C LEU A 1029 23.38 -51.58 -40.86
N GLY A 1030 23.86 -52.52 -40.05
CA GLY A 1030 25.29 -52.76 -39.83
C GLY A 1030 26.02 -51.50 -39.36
N GLN A 1031 27.09 -51.12 -40.07
CA GLN A 1031 27.88 -49.92 -39.80
C GLN A 1031 27.41 -48.67 -40.57
N ALA A 1032 26.28 -48.74 -41.29
CA ALA A 1032 25.79 -47.61 -42.07
C ALA A 1032 25.40 -46.44 -41.14
N THR A 1033 25.72 -45.22 -41.57
CA THR A 1033 25.34 -44.02 -40.81
C THR A 1033 23.87 -43.71 -41.08
N TYR A 1034 23.06 -43.67 -40.02
CA TYR A 1034 21.64 -43.33 -40.12
C TYR A 1034 21.17 -42.32 -39.08
N ARG A 1035 20.03 -41.70 -39.35
CA ARG A 1035 19.35 -40.73 -38.49
C ARG A 1035 17.86 -41.02 -38.45
N ASN A 1036 17.26 -40.89 -37.27
CA ASN A 1036 15.84 -41.13 -37.04
C ASN A 1036 15.17 -39.81 -36.68
N PHE A 1037 14.03 -39.50 -37.30
CA PHE A 1037 13.25 -38.30 -36.97
C PHE A 1037 11.76 -38.49 -37.29
N LEU A 1038 10.92 -37.64 -36.69
CA LEU A 1038 9.51 -37.49 -37.05
C LEU A 1038 9.34 -36.33 -38.02
N ILE A 1039 8.37 -36.47 -38.91
CA ILE A 1039 8.13 -35.50 -39.96
C ILE A 1039 6.67 -35.49 -40.39
N THR A 1040 6.12 -34.29 -40.57
CA THR A 1040 4.78 -34.10 -41.16
C THR A 1040 4.81 -34.49 -42.64
N ARG A 1041 3.63 -34.74 -43.22
CA ARG A 1041 3.55 -35.04 -44.64
C ARG A 1041 4.13 -33.91 -45.51
N GLU A 1042 3.78 -32.67 -45.20
CA GLU A 1042 4.23 -31.48 -45.94
C GLU A 1042 5.75 -31.29 -45.85
N ASN A 1043 6.31 -31.42 -44.65
CA ASN A 1043 7.76 -31.32 -44.47
C ASN A 1043 8.50 -32.49 -45.13
N LEU A 1044 7.91 -33.68 -45.20
CA LEU A 1044 8.50 -34.83 -45.88
C LEU A 1044 8.54 -34.63 -47.39
N GLU A 1045 7.50 -34.05 -47.97
CA GLU A 1045 7.47 -33.66 -49.38
C GLU A 1045 8.56 -32.60 -49.64
N THR A 1046 8.61 -31.54 -48.83
CA THR A 1046 9.63 -30.49 -48.92
C THR A 1046 11.06 -31.01 -48.74
N LEU A 1047 11.30 -31.91 -47.79
CA LEU A 1047 12.61 -32.50 -47.52
C LEU A 1047 13.13 -33.29 -48.72
N ILE A 1048 12.23 -33.98 -49.42
CA ILE A 1048 12.56 -34.80 -50.58
C ILE A 1048 12.79 -33.93 -51.81
N ASP A 1049 11.91 -32.97 -52.06
CA ASP A 1049 11.99 -32.08 -53.21
C ASP A 1049 13.25 -31.20 -53.15
N GLU A 1050 13.56 -30.67 -51.98
CA GLU A 1050 14.72 -29.79 -51.76
C GLU A 1050 16.02 -30.58 -51.46
N ASN A 1051 15.95 -31.89 -51.22
CA ASN A 1051 17.07 -32.75 -50.83
C ASN A 1051 17.81 -32.30 -49.54
N LYS A 1052 17.05 -31.82 -48.55
CA LYS A 1052 17.57 -31.07 -47.38
C LYS A 1052 17.43 -31.84 -46.06
N VAL A 1053 17.95 -33.08 -46.05
CA VAL A 1053 17.81 -34.01 -44.90
C VAL A 1053 18.55 -33.52 -43.65
N ASP A 1054 19.79 -33.03 -43.81
CA ASP A 1054 20.60 -32.56 -42.67
C ASP A 1054 20.04 -31.28 -42.04
N ASP A 1055 19.50 -30.38 -42.88
CA ASP A 1055 18.81 -29.17 -42.44
C ASP A 1055 17.50 -29.53 -41.70
N TYR A 1056 16.77 -30.55 -42.17
CA TYR A 1056 15.60 -31.05 -41.46
C TYR A 1056 15.94 -31.72 -40.12
N ILE A 1057 17.07 -32.43 -40.00
CA ILE A 1057 17.48 -33.02 -38.72
C ILE A 1057 17.72 -31.91 -37.68
N THR A 1058 18.29 -30.78 -38.10
CA THR A 1058 18.48 -29.61 -37.26
C THR A 1058 17.13 -29.00 -36.87
N PHE A 1059 16.23 -28.84 -37.84
CA PHE A 1059 14.86 -28.40 -37.59
C PHE A 1059 14.09 -29.32 -36.62
N PHE A 1060 14.18 -30.64 -36.80
CA PHE A 1060 13.55 -31.65 -35.96
C PHE A 1060 14.07 -31.57 -34.52
N ARG A 1061 15.40 -31.45 -34.33
CA ARG A 1061 15.98 -31.28 -32.99
C ARG A 1061 15.40 -30.06 -32.27
N ASN A 1062 15.33 -28.92 -32.96
CA ASN A 1062 14.92 -27.67 -32.34
C ASN A 1062 13.41 -27.65 -32.05
N ASN A 1063 12.58 -28.20 -32.94
CA ASN A 1063 11.12 -28.06 -32.85
C ASN A 1063 10.41 -29.26 -32.19
N TYR A 1064 10.99 -30.46 -32.24
CA TYR A 1064 10.39 -31.67 -31.67
C TYR A 1064 11.07 -32.13 -30.37
N ILE A 1065 12.38 -31.92 -30.21
CA ILE A 1065 13.13 -32.42 -29.05
C ILE A 1065 13.34 -31.31 -28.01
N GLN A 1066 13.85 -30.15 -28.41
CA GLN A 1066 14.19 -29.06 -27.48
C GLN A 1066 12.96 -28.31 -26.91
N ARG A 1067 11.80 -28.37 -27.58
CA ARG A 1067 10.54 -27.77 -27.09
C ARG A 1067 10.08 -28.33 -25.74
N ARG A 1068 10.56 -29.53 -25.33
CA ARG A 1068 10.32 -30.10 -23.98
C ARG A 1068 11.19 -29.51 -22.87
N SER A 1069 12.26 -28.79 -23.22
CA SER A 1069 13.14 -28.11 -22.25
C SER A 1069 12.81 -26.62 -22.07
N THR A 1070 11.87 -26.09 -22.86
CA THR A 1070 11.46 -24.68 -22.84
C THR A 1070 9.94 -24.56 -22.79
N SER A 1071 9.31 -25.11 -21.75
CA SER A 1071 7.97 -24.70 -21.32
C SER A 1071 8.12 -23.83 -20.08
N GLY A 1072 8.50 -22.58 -20.35
CA GLY A 1072 8.81 -21.57 -19.36
C GLY A 1072 9.46 -20.40 -20.07
N THR A 1073 8.67 -19.68 -20.88
CA THR A 1073 8.77 -18.25 -21.24
C THR A 1073 8.20 -17.97 -22.62
N GLY A 1074 7.21 -17.07 -22.66
CA GLY A 1074 6.68 -16.50 -23.89
C GLY A 1074 6.60 -14.98 -23.77
N SER A 1075 7.51 -14.28 -24.44
CA SER A 1075 7.41 -12.85 -24.73
C SER A 1075 6.74 -12.65 -26.11
N THR A 1076 6.00 -11.56 -26.21
CA THR A 1076 5.01 -11.19 -27.24
C THR A 1076 5.65 -10.56 -28.48
N THR A 1077 5.14 -10.82 -29.71
CA THR A 1077 4.61 -9.75 -30.61
C THR A 1077 3.82 -10.25 -31.85
N THR A 1078 2.60 -9.68 -31.99
CA THR A 1078 1.85 -9.20 -33.19
C THR A 1078 1.14 -10.13 -34.20
N GLN A 1079 -0.21 -10.06 -34.13
CA GLN A 1079 -1.27 -10.06 -35.17
C GLN A 1079 -1.26 -11.17 -36.25
N THR A 1080 -2.33 -11.94 -36.49
CA THR A 1080 -3.64 -11.49 -37.00
C THR A 1080 -4.65 -12.67 -36.96
N THR A 1081 -5.88 -12.39 -36.55
CA THR A 1081 -7.18 -13.10 -36.72
C THR A 1081 -7.26 -14.55 -37.23
N VAL A 1082 -8.02 -15.40 -36.53
CA VAL A 1082 -9.31 -16.03 -36.94
C VAL A 1082 -9.58 -17.29 -36.07
N GLN A 1083 -10.74 -17.30 -35.40
CA GLN A 1083 -11.43 -18.44 -34.75
C GLN A 1083 -12.06 -19.38 -35.83
N PRO A 1084 -12.51 -20.64 -35.59
CA PRO A 1084 -12.93 -21.21 -34.30
C PRO A 1084 -12.72 -22.75 -34.09
N GLU A 1085 -13.26 -23.22 -32.94
CA GLU A 1085 -13.90 -24.53 -32.68
C GLU A 1085 -13.12 -25.69 -32.02
N ALA A 1086 -13.35 -25.80 -30.69
CA ALA A 1086 -13.80 -26.93 -29.88
C ALA A 1086 -13.46 -28.39 -30.25
N THR A 1087 -12.89 -29.15 -29.32
CA THR A 1087 -13.64 -30.08 -28.42
C THR A 1087 -12.71 -30.80 -27.43
N ALA A 1088 -13.27 -31.13 -26.27
CA ALA A 1088 -12.66 -31.75 -25.11
C ALA A 1088 -12.39 -33.27 -25.27
N ASP A 1089 -11.39 -33.80 -24.55
CA ASP A 1089 -11.62 -34.69 -23.39
C ASP A 1089 -10.32 -35.17 -22.69
N GLN A 1090 -10.27 -34.87 -21.39
CA GLN A 1090 -9.84 -35.62 -20.19
C GLN A 1090 -8.57 -36.52 -20.12
N GLN A 1091 -7.61 -36.02 -19.31
CA GLN A 1091 -6.82 -36.64 -18.19
C GLN A 1091 -5.84 -37.84 -18.42
N PRO A 1092 -4.82 -38.06 -17.54
CA PRO A 1092 -4.46 -37.36 -16.29
C PRO A 1092 -3.02 -36.82 -16.21
N ALA A 1093 -2.83 -35.74 -15.45
CA ALA A 1093 -1.52 -35.20 -15.07
C ALA A 1093 -1.09 -35.72 -13.68
N VAL A 1094 0.19 -36.04 -13.53
CA VAL A 1094 0.87 -36.23 -12.24
C VAL A 1094 1.49 -34.88 -11.89
N THR A 1095 1.02 -34.28 -10.80
CA THR A 1095 1.39 -32.95 -10.30
C THR A 1095 2.69 -33.02 -9.51
N ALA A 1096 3.61 -32.08 -9.75
CA ALA A 1096 4.77 -31.83 -8.90
C ALA A 1096 4.37 -30.83 -7.79
N GLU A 1097 4.82 -31.12 -6.56
CA GLU A 1097 4.44 -30.40 -5.33
C GLU A 1097 5.04 -28.99 -5.27
N VAL A 1098 4.21 -28.03 -4.86
CA VAL A 1098 4.59 -26.64 -4.53
C VAL A 1098 4.91 -26.61 -3.05
N ILE A 1099 6.17 -26.38 -2.67
CA ILE A 1099 6.56 -26.20 -1.27
C ILE A 1099 6.24 -24.74 -0.88
N VAL A 1100 5.29 -24.57 0.03
CA VAL A 1100 4.91 -23.29 0.63
C VAL A 1100 5.36 -23.30 2.09
N SER A 1101 5.83 -22.15 2.59
CA SER A 1101 6.25 -21.97 3.99
C SER A 1101 5.15 -22.34 4.98
N ASP A 1102 5.53 -22.92 6.13
CA ASP A 1102 4.64 -23.45 7.18
C ASP A 1102 3.63 -22.44 7.80
N ASP A 1103 3.69 -21.16 7.44
CA ASP A 1103 2.90 -20.06 8.03
C ASP A 1103 1.88 -19.41 7.06
N ASN A 1104 1.60 -20.01 5.89
CA ASN A 1104 0.63 -19.45 4.92
C ASN A 1104 -0.81 -19.97 5.20
N PRO A 1105 -1.78 -19.09 5.51
CA PRO A 1105 -3.15 -19.50 5.86
C PRO A 1105 -3.99 -19.97 4.65
N TYR A 1106 -3.52 -19.76 3.40
CA TYR A 1106 -4.30 -20.05 2.18
C TYR A 1106 -3.97 -21.43 1.57
N ASP A 1107 -5.01 -22.15 1.13
CA ASP A 1107 -4.95 -23.48 0.51
C ASP A 1107 -4.26 -23.45 -0.87
N VAL A 1108 -3.12 -24.12 -0.96
CA VAL A 1108 -2.29 -24.24 -2.17
C VAL A 1108 -2.95 -25.08 -3.27
N ASN A 1109 -3.95 -25.89 -2.94
CA ASN A 1109 -4.76 -26.61 -3.89
C ASN A 1109 -5.79 -25.67 -4.53
N ILE A 1110 -5.41 -25.08 -5.65
CA ILE A 1110 -6.25 -24.15 -6.41
C ILE A 1110 -7.04 -24.83 -7.54
N GLU A 1111 -7.41 -26.10 -7.38
CA GLU A 1111 -8.26 -26.82 -8.33
C GLU A 1111 -9.73 -26.74 -7.90
N GLY A 1112 -10.64 -26.42 -8.84
CA GLY A 1112 -12.09 -26.31 -8.57
C GLY A 1112 -12.72 -24.99 -9.01
N GLU A 1113 -13.89 -24.67 -8.45
CA GLU A 1113 -14.62 -23.44 -8.77
C GLU A 1113 -13.89 -22.18 -8.29
N HIS A 1114 -13.91 -21.15 -9.12
CA HIS A 1114 -13.22 -19.89 -8.88
C HIS A 1114 -14.18 -18.71 -8.94
N SER A 1115 -13.74 -17.62 -8.32
CA SER A 1115 -14.32 -16.31 -8.43
C SER A 1115 -13.28 -15.30 -8.89
N VAL A 1116 -13.73 -14.26 -9.61
CA VAL A 1116 -12.92 -13.05 -9.82
C VAL A 1116 -13.37 -11.99 -8.84
N VAL A 1117 -12.44 -11.49 -8.03
CA VAL A 1117 -12.73 -10.47 -7.02
C VAL A 1117 -12.10 -9.16 -7.43
N PHE A 1118 -12.88 -8.08 -7.36
CA PHE A 1118 -12.41 -6.70 -7.45
C PHE A 1118 -12.56 -6.02 -6.10
N VAL A 1119 -11.46 -5.63 -5.48
CA VAL A 1119 -11.46 -4.79 -4.27
C VAL A 1119 -11.37 -3.33 -4.70
N ILE A 1120 -12.43 -2.58 -4.43
CA ILE A 1120 -12.55 -1.16 -4.78
C ILE A 1120 -12.91 -0.33 -3.54
N PRO A 1121 -12.60 0.98 -3.51
CA PRO A 1121 -13.00 1.84 -2.40
C PRO A 1121 -14.53 1.96 -2.26
N LEU A 1122 -14.99 2.17 -1.02
CA LEU A 1122 -16.41 2.37 -0.70
C LEU A 1122 -16.89 3.77 -1.11
N GLU A 1123 -16.00 4.76 -1.08
CA GLU A 1123 -16.25 6.16 -1.45
C GLU A 1123 -15.28 6.60 -2.55
N GLY A 1124 -15.65 7.62 -3.33
CA GLY A 1124 -14.79 8.19 -4.39
C GLY A 1124 -14.82 7.46 -5.74
N VAL A 1125 -15.57 6.35 -5.89
CA VAL A 1125 -15.73 5.61 -7.14
C VAL A 1125 -17.21 5.43 -7.54
N ASN A 1126 -17.50 5.43 -8.85
CA ASN A 1126 -18.86 5.17 -9.35
C ASN A 1126 -19.11 3.66 -9.48
N LYS A 1127 -19.31 2.99 -8.34
CA LYS A 1127 -19.52 1.55 -8.24
C LYS A 1127 -20.63 1.04 -9.17
N ASP A 1128 -21.80 1.68 -9.15
CA ASP A 1128 -22.95 1.23 -9.94
C ASP A 1128 -22.66 1.26 -11.44
N ALA A 1129 -21.83 2.22 -11.91
CA ALA A 1129 -21.37 2.24 -13.28
C ALA A 1129 -20.35 1.12 -13.57
N PHE A 1130 -19.45 0.84 -12.64
CA PHE A 1130 -18.47 -0.25 -12.75
C PHE A 1130 -19.14 -1.63 -12.82
N VAL A 1131 -20.10 -1.91 -11.92
CA VAL A 1131 -20.87 -3.18 -11.91
C VAL A 1131 -21.66 -3.34 -13.20
N ARG A 1132 -22.40 -2.32 -13.64
CA ARG A 1132 -23.09 -2.35 -14.96
C ARG A 1132 -22.13 -2.55 -16.12
N GLY A 1133 -20.90 -2.05 -16.01
CA GLY A 1133 -19.84 -2.29 -16.98
C GLY A 1133 -19.46 -3.77 -17.08
N ILE A 1134 -19.33 -4.45 -15.93
CA ILE A 1134 -19.06 -5.89 -15.85
C ILE A 1134 -20.24 -6.69 -16.40
N GLU A 1135 -21.49 -6.32 -16.06
CA GLU A 1135 -22.69 -6.97 -16.60
C GLU A 1135 -22.76 -6.89 -18.13
N ASN A 1136 -22.49 -5.71 -18.69
CA ASN A 1136 -22.45 -5.51 -20.15
C ASN A 1136 -21.31 -6.31 -20.80
N PHE A 1137 -20.16 -6.35 -20.14
CA PHE A 1137 -19.01 -7.14 -20.60
C PHE A 1137 -19.33 -8.64 -20.63
N ASN A 1138 -19.97 -9.17 -19.58
CA ASN A 1138 -20.39 -10.56 -19.47
C ASN A 1138 -21.43 -10.90 -20.55
N THR A 1139 -22.45 -10.06 -20.71
CA THR A 1139 -23.50 -10.25 -21.73
C THR A 1139 -22.93 -10.26 -23.15
N THR A 1140 -21.92 -9.43 -23.43
CA THR A 1140 -21.34 -9.29 -24.78
C THR A 1140 -20.34 -10.40 -25.11
N ASN A 1141 -19.48 -10.78 -24.15
CA ASN A 1141 -18.35 -11.67 -24.40
C ASN A 1141 -18.59 -13.11 -23.93
N PHE A 1142 -19.61 -13.31 -23.08
CA PHE A 1142 -19.92 -14.59 -22.44
C PHE A 1142 -21.44 -14.83 -22.37
N ALA A 1143 -22.16 -14.55 -23.47
CA ALA A 1143 -23.63 -14.59 -23.55
C ALA A 1143 -24.29 -15.92 -23.14
N ASN A 1144 -23.55 -17.03 -23.21
CA ASN A 1144 -24.03 -18.38 -22.84
C ASN A 1144 -23.50 -18.87 -21.48
N SER A 1145 -22.87 -17.99 -20.69
CA SER A 1145 -22.34 -18.32 -19.35
C SER A 1145 -23.36 -18.01 -18.25
N SER A 1146 -23.30 -18.75 -17.14
CA SER A 1146 -24.16 -18.55 -15.96
C SER A 1146 -23.49 -17.69 -14.88
N PHE A 1147 -22.70 -16.69 -15.27
CA PHE A 1147 -21.95 -15.87 -14.31
C PHE A 1147 -22.88 -14.97 -13.49
N VAL A 1148 -22.62 -14.89 -12.18
CA VAL A 1148 -23.37 -14.07 -11.23
C VAL A 1148 -22.45 -13.03 -10.63
N ILE A 1149 -22.89 -11.78 -10.53
CA ILE A 1149 -22.15 -10.71 -9.87
C ILE A 1149 -22.75 -10.49 -8.48
N GLU A 1150 -21.91 -10.60 -7.47
CA GLU A 1150 -22.26 -10.32 -6.08
C GLU A 1150 -21.46 -9.13 -5.55
N GLU A 1151 -22.06 -8.37 -4.65
CA GLU A 1151 -21.44 -7.23 -3.98
C GLU A 1151 -21.38 -7.48 -2.48
N GLN A 1152 -20.20 -7.34 -1.88
CA GLN A 1152 -20.00 -7.56 -0.45
C GLN A 1152 -19.07 -6.51 0.14
N LYS A 1153 -19.36 -6.01 1.34
CA LYS A 1153 -18.47 -5.08 2.04
C LYS A 1153 -17.29 -5.83 2.67
N LEU A 1154 -16.05 -5.40 2.40
CA LEU A 1154 -14.84 -5.99 3.01
C LEU A 1154 -14.58 -5.38 4.40
N ASP A 1155 -14.51 -4.05 4.45
CA ASP A 1155 -14.26 -3.27 5.67
C ASP A 1155 -14.90 -1.87 5.60
N ALA A 1156 -14.54 -0.96 6.51
CA ALA A 1156 -15.12 0.38 6.58
C ALA A 1156 -14.89 1.25 5.32
N ILE A 1157 -13.82 0.99 4.56
CA ILE A 1157 -13.35 1.82 3.45
C ILE A 1157 -13.30 1.10 2.09
N ARG A 1158 -13.46 -0.23 2.05
CA ARG A 1158 -13.34 -1.07 0.85
C ARG A 1158 -14.53 -2.03 0.68
N GLN A 1159 -14.85 -2.34 -0.57
CA GLN A 1159 -15.89 -3.29 -0.96
C GLN A 1159 -15.40 -4.24 -2.06
N LEU A 1160 -16.05 -5.39 -2.16
CA LEU A 1160 -15.80 -6.44 -3.12
C LEU A 1160 -16.91 -6.45 -4.18
N VAL A 1161 -16.51 -6.51 -5.44
CA VAL A 1161 -17.37 -6.93 -6.55
C VAL A 1161 -16.86 -8.29 -7.02
N ILE A 1162 -17.71 -9.31 -6.93
CA ILE A 1162 -17.31 -10.72 -7.08
C ILE A 1162 -18.05 -11.30 -8.27
N VAL A 1163 -17.33 -11.89 -9.22
CA VAL A 1163 -17.92 -12.61 -10.35
C VAL A 1163 -17.77 -14.11 -10.09
N LYS A 1164 -18.91 -14.76 -9.83
CA LYS A 1164 -19.05 -16.20 -9.55
C LYS A 1164 -19.53 -16.98 -10.78
N GLY A 1165 -19.46 -18.31 -10.69
CA GLY A 1165 -19.91 -19.23 -11.73
C GLY A 1165 -18.81 -19.64 -12.71
N LEU A 1166 -17.54 -19.46 -12.34
CA LEU A 1166 -16.38 -19.92 -13.11
C LEU A 1166 -16.02 -21.32 -12.61
N GLY A 1167 -16.41 -22.35 -13.36
CA GLY A 1167 -16.36 -23.74 -12.90
C GLY A 1167 -14.97 -24.33 -12.71
N ASP A 1168 -13.94 -23.72 -13.30
CA ASP A 1168 -12.57 -24.20 -13.27
C ASP A 1168 -11.55 -23.04 -13.43
N LYS A 1169 -10.31 -23.34 -13.10
CA LYS A 1169 -9.16 -22.41 -13.08
C LYS A 1169 -8.85 -21.84 -14.47
N GLU A 1170 -8.93 -22.63 -15.52
CA GLU A 1170 -8.68 -22.22 -16.90
C GLU A 1170 -9.76 -21.23 -17.37
N THR A 1171 -11.03 -21.54 -17.11
CA THR A 1171 -12.17 -20.66 -17.37
C THR A 1171 -12.05 -19.34 -16.61
N ALA A 1172 -11.65 -19.39 -15.33
CA ALA A 1172 -11.43 -18.20 -14.51
C ALA A 1172 -10.26 -17.34 -15.01
N ARG A 1173 -9.12 -17.94 -15.36
CA ARG A 1173 -7.97 -17.25 -15.96
C ARG A 1173 -8.32 -16.59 -17.28
N GLN A 1174 -9.11 -17.27 -18.12
CA GLN A 1174 -9.57 -16.72 -19.38
C GLN A 1174 -10.50 -15.53 -19.17
N TYR A 1175 -11.48 -15.65 -18.27
CA TYR A 1175 -12.37 -14.55 -17.89
C TYR A 1175 -11.60 -13.35 -17.33
N PHE A 1176 -10.70 -13.59 -16.38
CA PHE A 1176 -9.86 -12.57 -15.74
C PHE A 1176 -8.97 -11.83 -16.74
N SER A 1177 -8.29 -12.56 -17.62
CA SER A 1177 -7.45 -11.96 -18.68
C SER A 1177 -8.27 -11.07 -19.62
N ASN A 1178 -9.50 -11.50 -19.97
CA ASN A 1178 -10.35 -10.75 -20.88
C ASN A 1178 -10.95 -9.51 -20.21
N VAL A 1179 -11.40 -9.61 -18.96
CA VAL A 1179 -12.02 -8.47 -18.24
C VAL A 1179 -10.98 -7.41 -17.89
N VAL A 1180 -9.78 -7.80 -17.44
CA VAL A 1180 -8.70 -6.86 -17.06
C VAL A 1180 -8.12 -6.11 -18.28
N ARG A 1181 -8.17 -6.70 -19.48
CA ARG A 1181 -7.75 -6.03 -20.73
C ARG A 1181 -8.70 -4.93 -21.18
N LYS A 1182 -9.94 -4.87 -20.67
CA LYS A 1182 -10.92 -3.86 -21.05
C LYS A 1182 -10.69 -2.57 -20.25
N ARG A 1183 -9.72 -1.76 -20.68
CA ARG A 1183 -9.32 -0.50 -20.01
C ARG A 1183 -10.49 0.45 -19.71
N ASP A 1184 -11.47 0.54 -20.60
CA ASP A 1184 -12.66 1.40 -20.42
C ASP A 1184 -13.48 1.05 -19.17
N LEU A 1185 -13.44 -0.23 -18.74
CA LEU A 1185 -14.15 -0.70 -17.55
C LEU A 1185 -13.55 -0.11 -16.28
N PHE A 1186 -12.22 -0.03 -16.21
CA PHE A 1186 -11.50 0.49 -15.03
C PHE A 1186 -11.40 2.00 -15.01
N ALA A 1187 -11.55 2.69 -16.15
CA ALA A 1187 -11.62 4.14 -16.21
C ALA A 1187 -12.76 4.73 -15.34
N LEU A 1188 -13.81 3.94 -15.08
CA LEU A 1188 -14.94 4.30 -14.21
C LEU A 1188 -14.57 4.34 -12.72
N LEU A 1189 -13.42 3.78 -12.33
CA LEU A 1189 -12.86 3.83 -10.98
C LEU A 1189 -11.95 5.07 -10.77
N GLY A 1190 -11.64 5.85 -11.81
CA GLY A 1190 -10.80 7.04 -11.71
C GLY A 1190 -9.37 6.74 -11.26
N ASP A 1191 -8.78 7.62 -10.44
CA ASP A 1191 -7.43 7.45 -9.85
C ASP A 1191 -7.43 6.62 -8.56
N ALA A 1192 -8.55 5.96 -8.23
CA ALA A 1192 -8.71 5.23 -6.99
C ALA A 1192 -7.86 3.95 -6.97
N GLN A 1193 -7.24 3.64 -5.82
CA GLN A 1193 -6.50 2.38 -5.66
C GLN A 1193 -7.46 1.19 -5.60
N TYR A 1194 -7.31 0.26 -6.54
CA TYR A 1194 -8.07 -0.99 -6.59
C TYR A 1194 -7.14 -2.21 -6.74
N ARG A 1195 -7.65 -3.39 -6.39
CA ARG A 1195 -6.99 -4.69 -6.57
C ARG A 1195 -7.94 -5.69 -7.21
N ASN A 1196 -7.39 -6.65 -7.94
CA ASN A 1196 -8.16 -7.75 -8.49
C ASN A 1196 -7.35 -9.04 -8.56
N PHE A 1197 -8.01 -10.18 -8.37
CA PHE A 1197 -7.37 -11.48 -8.33
C PHE A 1197 -8.37 -12.60 -8.60
N LEU A 1198 -7.85 -13.80 -8.89
CA LEU A 1198 -8.62 -15.05 -8.89
C LEU A 1198 -8.51 -15.69 -7.53
N ILE A 1199 -9.58 -16.35 -7.10
CA ILE A 1199 -9.62 -17.04 -5.81
C ILE A 1199 -10.56 -18.23 -5.89
N THR A 1200 -10.18 -19.38 -5.32
CA THR A 1200 -11.09 -20.51 -5.11
C THR A 1200 -12.13 -20.16 -4.05
N ASN A 1201 -13.26 -20.88 -4.03
CA ASN A 1201 -14.26 -20.68 -2.96
C ASN A 1201 -13.64 -20.90 -1.56
N THR A 1202 -12.84 -21.95 -1.38
CA THR A 1202 -12.11 -22.24 -0.13
C THR A 1202 -11.23 -21.07 0.33
N ASN A 1203 -10.39 -20.55 -0.56
CA ASN A 1203 -9.52 -19.43 -0.22
C ASN A 1203 -10.26 -18.11 -0.04
N PHE A 1204 -11.44 -17.98 -0.66
CA PHE A 1204 -12.27 -16.78 -0.53
C PHE A 1204 -12.85 -16.64 0.88
N ASP A 1205 -13.22 -17.75 1.50
CA ASP A 1205 -13.71 -17.76 2.89
C ASP A 1205 -12.58 -17.34 3.86
N ILE A 1206 -11.37 -17.89 3.67
CA ILE A 1206 -10.16 -17.49 4.43
C ILE A 1206 -9.85 -16.00 4.21
N PHE A 1207 -9.93 -15.51 2.97
CA PHE A 1207 -9.70 -14.10 2.64
C PHE A 1207 -10.72 -13.17 3.31
N LEU A 1208 -11.97 -13.60 3.46
CA LEU A 1208 -13.01 -12.82 4.15
C LEU A 1208 -12.84 -12.80 5.67
N GLN A 1209 -12.25 -13.85 6.25
CA GLN A 1209 -11.89 -13.93 7.67
C GLN A 1209 -10.70 -13.01 7.98
N GLU A 1210 -9.59 -13.18 7.25
CA GLU A 1210 -8.35 -12.43 7.49
C GLU A 1210 -8.42 -10.97 7.02
N LYS A 1211 -9.16 -10.70 5.94
CA LYS A 1211 -9.25 -9.38 5.26
C LYS A 1211 -7.89 -8.77 4.90
N ASN A 1212 -6.84 -9.60 4.87
CA ASN A 1212 -5.48 -9.21 4.58
C ASN A 1212 -5.19 -9.35 3.08
N ILE A 1213 -5.39 -8.26 2.34
CA ILE A 1213 -5.17 -8.22 0.89
C ILE A 1213 -3.70 -8.45 0.54
N THR A 1214 -2.77 -7.96 1.35
CA THR A 1214 -1.34 -8.06 1.05
C THR A 1214 -0.89 -9.52 1.11
N GLU A 1215 -1.28 -10.21 2.18
CA GLU A 1215 -0.98 -11.62 2.38
C GLU A 1215 -1.63 -12.52 1.31
N TYR A 1216 -2.91 -12.29 0.97
CA TYR A 1216 -3.53 -13.03 -0.13
C TYR A 1216 -2.84 -12.75 -1.47
N MET A 1217 -2.38 -11.53 -1.72
CA MET A 1217 -1.68 -11.20 -2.96
C MET A 1217 -0.30 -11.86 -3.03
N ASP A 1218 0.35 -12.12 -1.90
CA ASP A 1218 1.61 -12.85 -1.85
C ASP A 1218 1.39 -14.35 -2.07
N PHE A 1219 0.33 -14.93 -1.49
CA PHE A 1219 -0.14 -16.26 -1.85
C PHE A 1219 -0.50 -16.37 -3.35
N TYR A 1220 -1.26 -15.39 -3.87
CA TYR A 1220 -1.69 -15.34 -5.26
C TYR A 1220 -0.51 -15.31 -6.24
N LYS A 1221 0.54 -14.52 -5.94
CA LYS A 1221 1.78 -14.51 -6.75
C LYS A 1221 2.43 -15.89 -6.77
N LYS A 1222 2.60 -16.51 -5.61
CA LYS A 1222 3.26 -17.82 -5.49
C LYS A 1222 2.48 -18.93 -6.19
N VAL A 1223 1.18 -19.03 -5.94
CA VAL A 1223 0.37 -20.20 -6.32
C VAL A 1223 -0.35 -20.02 -7.66
N TYR A 1224 -0.87 -18.82 -7.96
CA TYR A 1224 -1.56 -18.57 -9.24
C TYR A 1224 -0.62 -18.10 -10.34
N LEU A 1225 0.44 -17.36 -10.01
CA LEU A 1225 1.36 -16.77 -10.99
C LEU A 1225 2.72 -17.49 -11.04
N GLY A 1226 3.04 -18.35 -10.08
CA GLY A 1226 4.33 -19.04 -9.99
C GLY A 1226 5.50 -18.07 -9.79
N LYS A 1227 5.27 -16.99 -9.05
CA LYS A 1227 6.18 -15.86 -8.83
C LYS A 1227 6.61 -15.71 -7.39
#